data_AF-A0A511YSE0-F1
#
_entry.id   AF-A0A511YSE0-F1
#
_cell.length_a   1.000
_cell.length_b   1.000
_cell.length_c   1.000
_cell.angle_alpha   90.00
_cell.angle_beta   90.00
_cell.angle_gamma   90.00
#
_symmetry.space_group_name_H-M   'P 1'
#
loop_
_entity.id
_entity.type
_entity.pdbx_description
1 polymer ?
#
loop_
_entity_poly.entity_id
_entity_poly.type
_entity_poly.pdbx_seq_one_letter_code
_entity_poly.pdbx_strand_id
1 'polypeptide(L)'
;MTETLKKYRIFSEEDFQRIDFNEYSSVEIYAKNTSFDCTEINGNLLLRGEGCLFPNLTEVKGNLSIDAGRCVLNHLKTVEGNFSMHRKAELDKLVKVKGNVKCIVDFSFKNLMTVGGSIDLKNAVVYAGGKKLAQGRIIIPIHHQYEADRLPKDGIFNADVFGDGIVFPHREMYGKINIFGKNASFPELESIHGTFKIEGRKKSETPSEIGFPELKKITGTLVIENTDILVENTFFPKLELIRGSLRLRGKIRSETAFPELRRISGALKIESTKVDFPKLLVLEGYIQLNNNSHACFPVLERSGNVLIGRASAAGMPELKVIDGDIYNNSSETCELTKLEKVTRHFNTANIVAKNLVEAGTLVMYKYCEFDHLKRINQAIHFSGSVNFRSLEYINYFTDERQAGSEFPALKEINHYLYNENGNFEDLANHIYFKVTDRIVATKDQCLIAREPVRNFGGPDLPALKDLVSVLKLRHRSFRNFITREYEREWTNYSTPHFLKILNKIERLWDTTEPIAFEKFFNSNDREFRLFCFSYLGVGTLMTKLGAQKINQEEIRVSYFKYDKNGNESAVKRINHYEVYRIENEKLGISVWGIGEKHSYAVKCWCPSTNEEHWLWIEPQYKNNALEAIASTFRIHENVIPHIRALKRQGDLLLCELKKEVIPKGEVRPLTAEEYFSLLEAET
;
A
#
# COMPACT_ATOMS: atom_id res chain seq x y z
N MET A 1 13.56 11.90 32.29
CA MET A 1 14.12 10.89 31.38
C MET A 1 13.11 9.75 31.29
N THR A 2 12.51 9.54 30.13
CA THR A 2 11.42 8.57 29.90
C THR A 2 11.97 7.41 29.09
N GLU A 3 11.93 6.20 29.63
CA GLU A 3 12.46 5.01 28.95
C GLU A 3 11.51 4.55 27.82
N THR A 4 11.97 4.68 26.57
CA THR A 4 11.33 4.08 25.39
C THR A 4 11.51 2.57 25.39
N LEU A 5 10.61 1.81 24.74
CA LEU A 5 10.78 0.35 24.62
C LEU A 5 12.12 0.05 23.94
N LYS A 6 13.07 -0.54 24.67
CA LYS A 6 14.42 -0.81 24.18
C LYS A 6 14.48 -2.23 23.64
N LYS A 7 14.79 -2.35 22.35
CA LYS A 7 14.96 -3.65 21.69
C LYS A 7 16.42 -4.09 21.79
N TYR A 8 16.63 -5.29 22.32
CA TYR A 8 17.93 -5.92 22.43
C TYR A 8 17.99 -7.11 21.49
N ARG A 9 18.95 -7.13 20.56
CA ARG A 9 19.18 -8.26 19.66
C ARG A 9 20.39 -9.03 20.16
N ILE A 10 20.19 -10.31 20.49
CA ILE A 10 21.16 -11.12 21.22
C ILE A 10 21.67 -12.23 20.32
N PHE A 11 22.96 -12.20 20.01
CA PHE A 11 23.62 -13.18 19.14
C PHE A 11 24.54 -14.12 19.91
N SER A 12 24.82 -13.82 21.18
CA SER A 12 25.68 -14.60 22.09
C SER A 12 25.23 -14.49 23.55
N GLU A 13 25.78 -15.33 24.43
CA GLU A 13 25.58 -15.24 25.89
C GLU A 13 26.12 -13.92 26.47
N GLU A 14 27.25 -13.42 25.96
CA GLU A 14 27.84 -12.16 26.40
C GLU A 14 26.93 -10.96 26.13
N ASP A 15 26.22 -10.96 25.00
CA ASP A 15 25.24 -9.92 24.70
C ASP A 15 24.10 -9.93 25.73
N PHE A 16 23.71 -11.13 26.18
CA PHE A 16 22.60 -11.34 27.11
C PHE A 16 22.94 -10.85 28.52
N GLN A 17 24.15 -11.14 29.00
CA GLN A 17 24.63 -10.72 30.33
C GLN A 17 24.77 -9.18 30.46
N ARG A 18 24.81 -8.46 29.34
CA ARG A 18 24.89 -6.99 29.31
C ARG A 18 23.52 -6.30 29.35
N ILE A 19 22.42 -7.05 29.36
CA ILE A 19 21.07 -6.48 29.41
C ILE A 19 20.66 -6.23 30.86
N ASP A 20 20.15 -5.01 31.11
CA ASP A 20 19.35 -4.71 32.29
C ASP A 20 17.86 -4.88 31.93
N PHE A 21 17.21 -5.91 32.51
CA PHE A 21 15.81 -6.23 32.22
C PHE A 21 14.87 -5.30 32.98
N ASN A 22 14.06 -4.54 32.25
CA ASN A 22 13.00 -3.73 32.84
C ASN A 22 11.70 -3.82 32.04
N GLU A 23 10.60 -3.28 32.57
CA GLU A 23 9.27 -3.41 31.97
C GLU A 23 9.16 -2.83 30.53
N TYR A 24 10.17 -2.08 30.06
CA TYR A 24 10.30 -1.51 28.71
C TYR A 24 11.29 -2.28 27.82
N SER A 25 11.84 -3.41 28.26
CA SER A 25 12.80 -4.20 27.52
C SER A 25 12.11 -5.18 26.56
N SER A 26 12.67 -5.34 25.36
CA SER A 26 12.25 -6.37 24.39
C SER A 26 13.46 -7.14 23.89
N VAL A 27 13.63 -8.37 24.38
CA VAL A 27 14.81 -9.21 24.17
C VAL A 27 14.53 -10.16 23.01
N GLU A 28 15.25 -10.01 21.90
CA GLU A 28 15.16 -10.85 20.71
C GLU A 28 16.40 -11.73 20.59
N ILE A 29 16.26 -13.02 20.87
CA ILE A 29 17.36 -14.00 20.84
C ILE A 29 17.50 -14.55 19.42
N TYR A 30 18.64 -14.28 18.79
CA TYR A 30 19.05 -14.82 17.49
C TYR A 30 20.15 -15.89 17.59
N ALA A 31 20.83 -15.98 18.73
CA ALA A 31 21.83 -17.02 19.02
C ALA A 31 21.25 -18.42 18.85
N LYS A 32 22.07 -19.38 18.40
CA LYS A 32 21.64 -20.77 18.16
C LYS A 32 22.36 -21.73 19.10
N ASN A 33 21.64 -22.71 19.64
CA ASN A 33 22.17 -23.74 20.55
C ASN A 33 22.92 -23.14 21.75
N THR A 34 22.42 -22.02 22.28
CA THR A 34 23.05 -21.27 23.37
C THR A 34 22.21 -21.36 24.64
N SER A 35 22.87 -21.47 25.79
CA SER A 35 22.23 -21.45 27.11
C SER A 35 22.26 -20.03 27.68
N PHE A 36 21.14 -19.58 28.24
CA PHE A 36 20.99 -18.26 28.86
C PHE A 36 20.49 -18.44 30.28
N ASP A 37 21.32 -18.08 31.25
CA ASP A 37 20.95 -18.19 32.65
C ASP A 37 20.24 -16.92 33.16
N CYS A 38 18.97 -17.07 33.52
CA CYS A 38 18.20 -16.07 34.25
C CYS A 38 17.00 -16.74 34.90
N THR A 39 16.47 -16.14 35.98
CA THR A 39 15.27 -16.65 36.68
C THR A 39 14.00 -15.94 36.26
N GLU A 40 14.11 -14.69 35.84
CA GLU A 40 13.01 -13.82 35.44
C GLU A 40 13.45 -12.92 34.26
N ILE A 41 12.54 -12.66 33.32
CA ILE A 41 12.69 -11.57 32.36
C ILE A 41 11.60 -10.54 32.63
N ASN A 42 12.01 -9.40 33.18
CA ASN A 42 11.19 -8.21 33.29
C ASN A 42 11.17 -7.53 31.91
N GLY A 43 10.18 -7.83 31.06
CA GLY A 43 10.13 -7.37 29.65
C GLY A 43 9.64 -8.46 28.69
N ASN A 44 9.66 -8.18 27.37
CA ASN A 44 9.31 -9.17 26.35
C ASN A 44 10.50 -10.09 26.03
N LEU A 45 10.23 -11.36 25.74
CA LEU A 45 11.18 -12.35 25.24
C LEU A 45 10.70 -12.92 23.89
N LEU A 46 11.54 -12.81 22.87
CA LEU A 46 11.29 -13.38 21.53
C LEU A 46 12.44 -14.32 21.17
N LEU A 47 12.13 -15.60 20.96
CA LEU A 47 13.10 -16.62 20.60
C LEU A 47 13.09 -16.84 19.09
N ARG A 48 14.09 -16.28 18.39
CA ARG A 48 14.25 -16.35 16.94
C ARG A 48 15.39 -17.27 16.49
N GLY A 49 16.29 -17.66 17.41
CA GLY A 49 17.34 -18.64 17.19
C GLY A 49 16.95 -20.04 17.68
N GLU A 50 17.34 -21.08 16.93
CA GLU A 50 17.02 -22.47 17.27
C GLU A 50 17.87 -23.02 18.41
N GLY A 51 17.29 -23.92 19.22
CA GLY A 51 18.06 -24.67 20.23
C GLY A 51 18.41 -23.89 21.49
N CYS A 52 17.76 -22.74 21.76
CA CYS A 52 18.06 -21.93 22.94
C CYS A 52 17.61 -22.64 24.23
N LEU A 53 18.45 -22.64 25.26
CA LEU A 53 18.18 -23.24 26.56
C LEU A 53 18.06 -22.16 27.64
N PHE A 54 16.97 -22.17 28.41
CA PHE A 54 16.78 -21.34 29.59
C PHE A 54 16.62 -22.25 30.81
N PRO A 55 17.72 -22.64 31.48
CA PRO A 55 17.69 -23.69 32.49
C PRO A 55 16.97 -23.25 33.76
N ASN A 56 16.95 -21.95 34.10
CA ASN A 56 16.41 -21.46 35.36
C ASN A 56 15.24 -20.48 35.23
N LEU A 57 14.81 -20.16 34.00
CA LEU A 57 13.78 -19.14 33.77
C LEU A 57 12.43 -19.64 34.27
N THR A 58 11.84 -18.91 35.21
CA THR A 58 10.55 -19.25 35.83
C THR A 58 9.42 -18.31 35.45
N GLU A 59 9.74 -17.07 35.08
CA GLU A 59 8.74 -16.04 34.79
C GLU A 59 9.18 -15.07 33.68
N VAL A 60 8.23 -14.72 32.81
CA VAL A 60 8.36 -13.62 31.85
C VAL A 60 7.25 -12.61 32.13
N LYS A 61 7.61 -11.41 32.58
CA LYS A 61 6.65 -10.35 32.93
C LYS A 61 6.03 -9.66 31.71
N GLY A 62 6.67 -9.75 30.55
CA GLY A 62 6.13 -9.26 29.28
C GLY A 62 5.59 -10.39 28.39
N ASN A 63 5.62 -10.17 27.07
CA ASN A 63 5.20 -11.16 26.10
C ASN A 63 6.30 -12.20 25.85
N LEU A 64 5.90 -13.45 25.61
CA LEU A 64 6.78 -14.53 25.15
C LEU A 64 6.40 -14.94 23.72
N SER A 65 7.33 -14.85 22.76
CA SER A 65 7.18 -15.41 21.41
C SER A 65 8.23 -16.46 21.13
N ILE A 66 7.81 -17.62 20.63
CA ILE A 66 8.69 -18.73 20.23
C ILE A 66 8.59 -18.89 18.73
N ASP A 67 9.55 -18.30 18.01
CA ASP A 67 9.59 -18.23 16.55
C ASP A 67 10.53 -19.28 15.95
N ALA A 68 11.40 -19.90 16.76
CA ALA A 68 12.37 -20.92 16.39
C ALA A 68 12.18 -22.22 17.18
N GLY A 69 12.58 -23.35 16.58
CA GLY A 69 12.37 -24.69 17.15
C GLY A 69 13.47 -25.13 18.11
N ARG A 70 13.21 -26.21 18.85
CA ARG A 70 14.15 -26.86 19.80
C ARG A 70 14.54 -25.98 20.99
N CYS A 71 13.78 -24.92 21.27
CA CYS A 71 13.99 -24.11 22.48
C CYS A 71 13.50 -24.87 23.72
N VAL A 72 14.21 -24.72 24.83
CA VAL A 72 13.94 -25.44 26.09
C VAL A 72 13.75 -24.42 27.23
N LEU A 73 12.55 -24.35 27.78
CA LEU A 73 12.15 -23.44 28.86
C LEU A 73 11.42 -24.24 29.96
N ASN A 74 12.03 -25.35 30.39
CA ASN A 74 11.36 -26.36 31.21
C ASN A 74 11.00 -25.91 32.62
N HIS A 75 11.54 -24.79 33.11
CA HIS A 75 11.19 -24.25 34.43
C HIS A 75 10.23 -23.07 34.36
N LEU A 76 9.85 -22.62 33.16
CA LEU A 76 8.95 -21.48 32.99
C LEU A 76 7.57 -21.84 33.53
N LYS A 77 7.09 -21.10 34.53
CA LYS A 77 5.79 -21.30 35.17
C LYS A 77 4.75 -20.28 34.72
N THR A 78 5.18 -19.04 34.51
CA THR A 78 4.27 -17.92 34.27
C THR A 78 4.73 -17.04 33.12
N VAL A 79 3.80 -16.67 32.25
CA VAL A 79 3.95 -15.54 31.32
C VAL A 79 2.88 -14.52 31.67
N GLU A 80 3.26 -13.33 32.12
CA GLU A 80 2.29 -12.30 32.48
C GLU A 80 1.70 -11.60 31.25
N GLY A 81 2.44 -11.51 30.15
CA GLY A 81 1.95 -10.99 28.87
C GLY A 81 1.32 -12.05 27.96
N ASN A 82 1.33 -11.79 26.66
CA ASN A 82 0.86 -12.73 25.65
C ASN A 82 1.91 -13.81 25.38
N PHE A 83 1.45 -15.02 25.08
CA PHE A 83 2.25 -16.15 24.65
C PHE A 83 1.95 -16.48 23.18
N SER A 84 2.97 -16.52 22.33
CA SER A 84 2.88 -16.93 20.93
C SER A 84 3.84 -18.06 20.61
N MET A 85 3.36 -19.10 19.94
CA MET A 85 4.15 -20.27 19.57
C MET A 85 4.00 -20.56 18.09
N HIS A 86 5.09 -20.32 17.37
CA HIS A 86 5.23 -20.57 15.94
C HIS A 86 6.03 -21.83 15.63
N ARG A 87 6.84 -22.30 16.60
CA ARG A 87 7.62 -23.54 16.53
C ARG A 87 7.55 -24.29 17.86
N LYS A 88 7.76 -25.61 17.83
CA LYS A 88 7.73 -26.45 19.04
C LYS A 88 8.91 -26.14 19.97
N ALA A 89 8.63 -26.09 21.26
CA ALA A 89 9.58 -25.89 22.35
C ALA A 89 9.20 -26.75 23.56
N GLU A 90 10.12 -26.94 24.51
CA GLU A 90 9.84 -27.63 25.76
C GLU A 90 9.38 -26.62 26.82
N LEU A 91 8.14 -26.77 27.30
CA LEU A 91 7.42 -25.84 28.19
C LEU A 91 6.66 -26.60 29.27
N ASP A 92 7.28 -27.65 29.82
CA ASP A 92 6.59 -28.64 30.63
C ASP A 92 5.98 -28.07 31.91
N LYS A 93 6.58 -27.02 32.49
CA LYS A 93 6.13 -26.41 33.75
C LYS A 93 5.28 -25.17 33.59
N LEU A 94 4.90 -24.78 32.37
CA LEU A 94 4.08 -23.59 32.16
C LEU A 94 2.68 -23.85 32.72
N VAL A 95 2.32 -23.10 33.76
CA VAL A 95 1.04 -23.23 34.48
C VAL A 95 0.07 -22.11 34.13
N LYS A 96 0.59 -20.90 33.94
CA LYS A 96 -0.22 -19.69 33.79
C LYS A 96 0.29 -18.81 32.66
N VAL A 97 -0.62 -18.38 31.78
CA VAL A 97 -0.40 -17.28 30.85
C VAL A 97 -1.47 -16.24 31.16
N LYS A 98 -1.13 -15.04 31.63
CA LYS A 98 -2.14 -14.03 31.98
C LYS A 98 -2.65 -13.27 30.74
N GLY A 99 -1.90 -13.22 29.64
CA GLY A 99 -2.34 -12.66 28.35
C GLY A 99 -2.88 -13.68 27.34
N ASN A 100 -2.96 -13.28 26.07
CA ASN A 100 -3.46 -14.11 24.97
C ASN A 100 -2.53 -15.29 24.68
N VAL A 101 -3.08 -16.43 24.26
CA VAL A 101 -2.33 -17.58 23.76
C VAL A 101 -2.58 -17.72 22.27
N LYS A 102 -1.52 -17.71 21.48
CA LYS A 102 -1.57 -17.98 20.05
C LYS A 102 -0.67 -19.15 19.70
N CYS A 103 -1.23 -20.18 19.07
CA CYS A 103 -0.48 -21.33 18.60
C CYS A 103 -0.80 -21.58 17.13
N ILE A 104 0.24 -21.77 16.33
CA ILE A 104 0.09 -22.16 14.92
C ILE A 104 0.72 -23.54 14.64
N VAL A 105 1.08 -24.26 15.71
CA VAL A 105 1.64 -25.61 15.68
C VAL A 105 0.94 -26.48 16.73
N ASP A 106 0.79 -27.76 16.43
CA ASP A 106 0.24 -28.74 17.37
C ASP A 106 1.12 -28.86 18.62
N PHE A 107 0.49 -28.82 19.79
CA PHE A 107 1.20 -28.85 21.06
C PHE A 107 0.35 -29.35 22.23
N SER A 108 1.00 -29.91 23.25
CA SER A 108 0.31 -30.32 24.47
C SER A 108 1.01 -29.71 25.68
N PHE A 109 0.37 -28.74 26.32
CA PHE A 109 0.82 -28.21 27.59
C PHE A 109 0.49 -29.20 28.71
N LYS A 110 1.52 -29.73 29.36
CA LYS A 110 1.35 -30.67 30.47
C LYS A 110 0.62 -30.04 31.65
N ASN A 111 0.99 -28.80 32.01
CA ASN A 111 0.57 -28.16 33.26
C ASN A 111 -0.18 -26.84 33.10
N LEU A 112 -0.46 -26.39 31.87
CA LEU A 112 -1.14 -25.10 31.66
C LEU A 112 -2.60 -25.21 32.15
N MET A 113 -2.92 -24.46 33.20
CA MET A 113 -4.24 -24.45 33.83
C MET A 113 -4.99 -23.14 33.57
N THR A 114 -4.27 -22.03 33.44
CA THR A 114 -4.86 -20.70 33.39
C THR A 114 -4.38 -19.94 32.17
N VAL A 115 -5.32 -19.48 31.34
CA VAL A 115 -5.07 -18.57 30.23
C VAL A 115 -5.93 -17.34 30.40
N GLY A 116 -5.32 -16.16 30.47
CA GLY A 116 -5.94 -14.89 30.84
C GLY A 116 -6.27 -13.91 29.71
N GLY A 117 -5.81 -14.16 28.49
CA GLY A 117 -6.32 -13.59 27.22
C GLY A 117 -6.86 -14.63 26.21
N SER A 118 -7.32 -14.19 25.03
CA SER A 118 -7.93 -15.05 23.99
C SER A 118 -7.02 -16.20 23.53
N ILE A 119 -7.62 -17.30 23.08
CA ILE A 119 -6.92 -18.44 22.48
C ILE A 119 -7.13 -18.40 20.96
N ASP A 120 -6.04 -18.25 20.19
CA ASP A 120 -6.00 -18.27 18.72
C ASP A 120 -5.19 -19.49 18.23
N LEU A 121 -5.88 -20.47 17.63
CA LEU A 121 -5.30 -21.73 17.15
C LEU A 121 -5.40 -21.77 15.62
N LYS A 122 -4.37 -21.32 14.89
CA LYS A 122 -4.43 -21.31 13.42
C LYS A 122 -4.17 -22.70 12.85
N ASN A 123 -5.24 -23.49 12.69
CA ASN A 123 -5.20 -24.88 12.24
C ASN A 123 -4.34 -25.80 13.13
N ALA A 124 -4.12 -25.41 14.38
CA ALA A 124 -3.32 -26.16 15.34
C ALA A 124 -4.22 -26.90 16.34
N VAL A 125 -3.86 -28.15 16.64
CA VAL A 125 -4.47 -28.95 17.70
C VAL A 125 -3.65 -28.77 18.97
N VAL A 126 -4.19 -28.02 19.92
CA VAL A 126 -3.51 -27.75 21.19
C VAL A 126 -4.28 -28.36 22.36
N TYR A 127 -3.56 -29.02 23.27
CA TYR A 127 -4.11 -29.55 24.51
C TYR A 127 -3.51 -28.83 25.72
N ALA A 128 -4.31 -28.69 26.78
CA ALA A 128 -3.85 -28.20 28.09
C ALA A 128 -4.56 -29.02 29.18
N GLY A 129 -3.79 -29.60 30.11
CA GLY A 129 -4.35 -30.44 31.18
C GLY A 129 -5.18 -31.61 30.64
N GLY A 130 -4.79 -32.19 29.51
CA GLY A 130 -5.51 -33.29 28.85
C GLY A 130 -6.78 -32.89 28.07
N LYS A 131 -7.17 -31.62 28.06
CA LYS A 131 -8.33 -31.13 27.30
C LYS A 131 -7.87 -30.38 26.05
N LYS A 132 -8.56 -30.62 24.93
CA LYS A 132 -8.33 -29.85 23.70
C LYS A 132 -8.75 -28.40 23.95
N LEU A 133 -7.84 -27.46 23.73
CA LEU A 133 -8.15 -26.04 23.76
C LEU A 133 -9.08 -25.72 22.59
N ALA A 134 -10.23 -25.10 22.89
CA ALA A 134 -11.15 -24.61 21.89
C ALA A 134 -10.82 -23.15 21.55
N GLN A 135 -11.05 -22.77 20.29
CA GLN A 135 -10.96 -21.38 19.86
C GLN A 135 -12.14 -20.60 20.46
N GLY A 136 -11.83 -19.50 21.15
CA GLY A 136 -12.83 -18.69 21.83
C GLY A 136 -12.89 -18.93 23.35
N ARG A 137 -13.31 -17.89 24.06
CA ARG A 137 -13.43 -17.89 25.51
C ARG A 137 -14.89 -17.91 25.92
N ILE A 138 -15.16 -18.58 27.03
CA ILE A 138 -16.41 -18.40 27.77
C ILE A 138 -16.42 -16.94 28.28
N ILE A 139 -17.43 -16.18 27.86
CA ILE A 139 -17.73 -14.85 28.40
C ILE A 139 -18.75 -15.05 29.51
N ILE A 140 -18.44 -14.56 30.72
CA ILE A 140 -19.31 -14.68 31.89
C ILE A 140 -20.30 -13.52 31.85
N PRO A 141 -21.62 -13.76 31.66
CA PRO A 141 -22.61 -12.71 31.83
C PRO A 141 -22.79 -12.40 33.31
N ILE A 142 -22.81 -11.10 33.66
CA ILE A 142 -23.01 -10.62 35.03
C ILE A 142 -24.23 -9.70 35.04
N HIS A 143 -25.34 -10.21 35.56
CA HIS A 143 -26.59 -9.48 35.79
C HIS A 143 -26.71 -9.03 37.25
N HIS A 144 -26.07 -9.72 38.19
CA HIS A 144 -26.20 -9.51 39.63
C HIS A 144 -24.86 -9.61 40.38
N GLN A 145 -24.77 -8.99 41.56
CA GLN A 145 -23.54 -8.94 42.36
C GLN A 145 -22.97 -10.33 42.68
N TYR A 146 -23.82 -11.31 43.00
CA TYR A 146 -23.35 -12.66 43.36
C TYR A 146 -22.59 -13.38 42.22
N GLU A 147 -22.80 -12.97 40.97
CA GLU A 147 -22.05 -13.50 39.82
C GLU A 147 -20.66 -12.87 39.76
N ALA A 148 -20.53 -11.59 40.10
CA ALA A 148 -19.24 -10.92 40.26
C ALA A 148 -18.45 -11.47 41.46
N ASP A 149 -19.12 -11.77 42.58
CA ASP A 149 -18.49 -12.33 43.79
C ASP A 149 -17.90 -13.73 43.57
N ARG A 150 -18.39 -14.46 42.55
CA ARG A 150 -17.90 -15.80 42.17
C ARG A 150 -16.74 -15.78 41.18
N LEU A 151 -16.34 -14.61 40.69
CA LEU A 151 -15.24 -14.49 39.74
C LEU A 151 -13.91 -14.92 40.38
N PRO A 152 -12.97 -15.46 39.58
CA PRO A 152 -11.64 -15.79 40.06
C PRO A 152 -10.97 -14.62 40.78
N LYS A 153 -10.48 -14.87 42.01
CA LYS A 153 -9.82 -13.85 42.85
C LYS A 153 -8.53 -13.31 42.23
N ASP A 154 -7.90 -14.08 41.34
CA ASP A 154 -6.68 -13.66 40.63
C ASP A 154 -6.96 -12.74 39.43
N GLY A 155 -8.22 -12.35 39.21
CA GLY A 155 -8.59 -11.32 38.23
C GLY A 155 -8.68 -11.82 36.79
N ILE A 156 -8.55 -13.14 36.56
CA ILE A 156 -8.41 -13.71 35.22
C ILE A 156 -9.76 -14.21 34.69
N PHE A 157 -10.44 -13.40 33.86
CA PHE A 157 -11.73 -13.77 33.27
C PHE A 157 -12.16 -12.88 32.09
N ASN A 158 -13.12 -13.37 31.30
CA ASN A 158 -13.89 -12.53 30.40
C ASN A 158 -15.28 -12.30 31.00
N ALA A 159 -15.74 -11.07 31.01
CA ALA A 159 -17.05 -10.73 31.55
C ALA A 159 -17.78 -9.71 30.69
N ASP A 160 -19.09 -9.92 30.57
CA ASP A 160 -20.02 -8.93 30.05
C ASP A 160 -20.94 -8.52 31.20
N VAL A 161 -20.83 -7.26 31.65
CA VAL A 161 -21.54 -6.73 32.81
C VAL A 161 -22.83 -6.06 32.35
N PHE A 162 -23.95 -6.74 32.58
CA PHE A 162 -25.30 -6.30 32.26
C PHE A 162 -26.00 -5.61 33.43
N GLY A 163 -25.66 -5.99 34.68
CA GLY A 163 -26.27 -5.46 35.90
C GLY A 163 -25.79 -4.07 36.27
N ASP A 164 -26.64 -3.32 36.94
CA ASP A 164 -26.32 -2.00 37.49
C ASP A 164 -25.76 -2.13 38.92
N GLY A 165 -24.86 -1.24 39.33
CA GLY A 165 -24.34 -1.18 40.70
C GLY A 165 -23.38 -2.32 41.09
N ILE A 166 -22.82 -3.03 40.11
CA ILE A 166 -21.92 -4.17 40.36
C ILE A 166 -20.55 -3.69 40.86
N VAL A 167 -20.12 -4.21 42.00
CA VAL A 167 -18.82 -3.92 42.61
C VAL A 167 -17.83 -5.04 42.31
N PHE A 168 -16.66 -4.68 41.80
CA PHE A 168 -15.54 -5.59 41.57
C PHE A 168 -14.42 -5.32 42.58
N PRO A 169 -14.09 -6.29 43.46
CA PRO A 169 -13.03 -6.12 44.46
C PRO A 169 -11.62 -6.38 43.89
N HIS A 170 -11.49 -6.55 42.58
CA HIS A 170 -10.24 -6.95 41.94
C HIS A 170 -9.26 -5.79 41.85
N ARG A 171 -8.04 -5.98 42.35
CA ARG A 171 -6.93 -5.03 42.19
C ARG A 171 -6.30 -5.07 40.79
N GLU A 172 -6.31 -6.23 40.16
CA GLU A 172 -5.86 -6.43 38.78
C GLU A 172 -6.88 -7.26 38.02
N MET A 173 -7.09 -6.95 36.74
CA MET A 173 -7.99 -7.72 35.89
C MET A 173 -7.35 -8.07 34.56
N TYR A 174 -7.55 -9.31 34.11
CA TYR A 174 -7.00 -9.86 32.88
C TYR A 174 -8.12 -10.40 31.99
N GLY A 175 -8.14 -10.01 30.71
CA GLY A 175 -9.05 -10.53 29.71
C GLY A 175 -9.87 -9.47 29.00
N LYS A 176 -11.06 -9.86 28.53
CA LYS A 176 -12.01 -8.97 27.85
C LYS A 176 -13.18 -8.68 28.80
N ILE A 177 -13.31 -7.43 29.20
CA ILE A 177 -14.37 -6.96 30.09
C ILE A 177 -15.16 -5.91 29.35
N ASN A 178 -16.45 -6.18 29.13
CA ASN A 178 -17.39 -5.23 28.56
C ASN A 178 -18.38 -4.80 29.64
N ILE A 179 -18.47 -3.50 29.93
CA ILE A 179 -19.42 -2.93 30.88
C ILE A 179 -20.53 -2.27 30.10
N PHE A 180 -21.76 -2.71 30.36
CA PHE A 180 -22.96 -2.17 29.74
C PHE A 180 -24.00 -1.68 30.76
N GLY A 181 -23.94 -2.19 32.00
CA GLY A 181 -24.73 -1.70 33.12
C GLY A 181 -24.21 -0.36 33.66
N LYS A 182 -25.03 0.32 34.45
CA LYS A 182 -24.74 1.60 35.08
C LYS A 182 -24.04 1.42 36.43
N ASN A 183 -23.29 2.42 36.87
CA ASN A 183 -22.76 2.52 38.23
C ASN A 183 -21.92 1.32 38.70
N ALA A 184 -21.24 0.63 37.78
CA ALA A 184 -20.27 -0.39 38.16
C ALA A 184 -19.08 0.27 38.89
N SER A 185 -18.62 -0.34 39.98
CA SER A 185 -17.60 0.21 40.87
C SER A 185 -16.36 -0.67 40.94
N PHE A 186 -15.19 -0.04 40.85
CA PHE A 186 -13.88 -0.69 40.86
C PHE A 186 -12.95 -0.01 41.88
N PRO A 187 -13.25 -0.13 43.19
CA PRO A 187 -12.60 0.68 44.22
C PRO A 187 -11.10 0.42 44.36
N GLU A 188 -10.65 -0.81 44.13
CA GLU A 188 -9.25 -1.23 44.35
C GLU A 188 -8.48 -1.46 43.05
N LEU A 189 -9.11 -1.30 41.89
CA LEU A 189 -8.53 -1.68 40.60
C LEU A 189 -7.37 -0.75 40.21
N GLU A 190 -6.15 -1.29 40.18
CA GLU A 190 -4.94 -0.55 39.83
C GLU A 190 -4.47 -0.82 38.40
N SER A 191 -4.76 -2.00 37.84
CA SER A 191 -4.31 -2.37 36.49
C SER A 191 -5.29 -3.24 35.70
N ILE A 192 -5.37 -3.00 34.39
CA ILE A 192 -6.15 -3.81 33.46
C ILE A 192 -5.27 -4.33 32.32
N HIS A 193 -5.36 -5.62 32.07
CA HIS A 193 -4.58 -6.35 31.09
C HIS A 193 -5.48 -7.04 30.08
N GLY A 194 -5.65 -6.42 28.92
CA GLY A 194 -6.53 -6.92 27.86
C GLY A 194 -7.49 -5.84 27.38
N THR A 195 -8.67 -6.24 26.91
CA THR A 195 -9.64 -5.30 26.34
C THR A 195 -10.65 -4.90 27.39
N PHE A 196 -10.70 -3.60 27.69
CA PHE A 196 -11.68 -3.01 28.57
C PHE A 196 -12.60 -2.11 27.75
N LYS A 197 -13.88 -2.47 27.69
CA LYS A 197 -14.88 -1.72 26.93
C LYS A 197 -15.98 -1.25 27.85
N ILE A 198 -16.35 0.02 27.72
CA ILE A 198 -17.52 0.62 28.37
C ILE A 198 -18.45 1.06 27.25
N GLU A 199 -19.69 0.58 27.27
CA GLU A 199 -20.70 0.90 26.26
C GLU A 199 -22.07 1.20 26.88
N GLY A 200 -22.59 2.40 26.63
CA GLY A 200 -23.94 2.76 27.05
C GLY A 200 -25.03 2.07 26.21
N ARG A 201 -26.00 1.40 26.87
CA ARG A 201 -27.07 0.65 26.17
C ARG A 201 -28.19 1.49 25.55
N LYS A 202 -28.42 2.73 26.01
CA LYS A 202 -29.47 3.64 25.52
C LYS A 202 -29.06 5.11 25.74
N LYS A 203 -29.60 6.02 24.91
CA LYS A 203 -29.76 7.44 25.25
C LYS A 203 -30.58 7.51 26.55
N SER A 204 -29.89 7.66 27.67
CA SER A 204 -30.48 7.68 29.01
C SER A 204 -30.56 9.13 29.48
N GLU A 205 -31.68 9.54 30.06
CA GLU A 205 -31.84 10.86 30.69
C GLU A 205 -30.98 11.02 31.96
N THR A 206 -30.56 9.90 32.58
CA THR A 206 -29.71 9.90 33.78
C THR A 206 -28.25 9.52 33.46
N PRO A 207 -27.26 10.31 33.93
CA PRO A 207 -25.83 9.98 33.83
C PRO A 207 -25.49 8.70 34.60
N SER A 208 -24.47 7.95 34.14
CA SER A 208 -23.92 6.81 34.89
C SER A 208 -22.67 7.25 35.65
N GLU A 209 -22.52 6.82 36.90
CA GLU A 209 -21.35 7.11 37.74
C GLU A 209 -20.46 5.87 37.77
N ILE A 210 -19.70 5.65 36.69
CA ILE A 210 -18.64 4.63 36.69
C ILE A 210 -17.33 5.38 37.00
N GLY A 211 -16.53 4.88 37.93
CA GLY A 211 -15.28 5.53 38.32
C GLY A 211 -14.18 4.54 38.62
N PHE A 212 -12.94 4.94 38.34
CA PHE A 212 -11.74 4.12 38.53
C PHE A 212 -10.72 4.86 39.40
N PRO A 213 -10.99 5.01 40.71
CA PRO A 213 -10.23 5.90 41.59
C PRO A 213 -8.74 5.53 41.68
N GLU A 214 -8.41 4.24 41.60
CA GLU A 214 -7.05 3.72 41.78
C GLU A 214 -6.37 3.24 40.50
N LEU A 215 -7.04 3.29 39.34
CA LEU A 215 -6.53 2.70 38.10
C LEU A 215 -5.36 3.52 37.55
N LYS A 216 -4.17 2.92 37.50
CA LYS A 216 -2.91 3.55 37.09
C LYS A 216 -2.46 3.13 35.69
N LYS A 217 -2.72 1.90 35.28
CA LYS A 217 -2.16 1.32 34.04
C LYS A 217 -3.19 0.45 33.29
N ILE A 218 -3.25 0.61 31.97
CA ILE A 218 -3.95 -0.31 31.06
C ILE A 218 -2.94 -0.84 30.03
N THR A 219 -2.66 -2.13 30.05
CA THR A 219 -1.67 -2.71 29.12
C THR A 219 -2.28 -3.12 27.78
N GLY A 220 -3.61 -3.32 27.73
CA GLY A 220 -4.35 -3.61 26.50
C GLY A 220 -5.16 -2.42 25.99
N THR A 221 -6.32 -2.69 25.39
CA THR A 221 -7.14 -1.68 24.69
C THR A 221 -8.26 -1.16 25.58
N LEU A 222 -8.38 0.16 25.70
CA LEU A 222 -9.51 0.83 26.33
C LEU A 222 -10.47 1.35 25.26
N VAL A 223 -11.75 0.98 25.35
CA VAL A 223 -12.81 1.41 24.43
C VAL A 223 -13.95 2.04 25.22
N ILE A 224 -14.34 3.26 24.86
CA ILE A 224 -15.47 3.99 25.46
C ILE A 224 -16.40 4.40 24.32
N GLU A 225 -17.61 3.82 24.26
CA GLU A 225 -18.55 4.01 23.15
C GLU A 225 -19.97 4.34 23.65
N ASN A 226 -20.66 5.25 22.93
CA ASN A 226 -22.10 5.52 23.11
C ASN A 226 -22.52 5.87 24.55
N THR A 227 -21.62 6.53 25.26
CA THR A 227 -21.87 6.98 26.61
C THR A 227 -22.36 8.43 26.54
N ASP A 228 -23.67 8.70 26.65
CA ASP A 228 -24.19 10.02 27.10
C ASP A 228 -23.86 10.28 28.59
N ILE A 229 -22.99 9.44 29.14
CA ILE A 229 -22.39 9.52 30.45
C ILE A 229 -21.45 10.72 30.41
N LEU A 230 -21.60 11.63 31.37
CA LEU A 230 -20.52 12.13 32.23
C LEU A 230 -20.95 13.49 32.80
N VAL A 231 -21.17 13.49 34.11
CA VAL A 231 -21.27 14.68 34.96
C VAL A 231 -19.96 14.78 35.72
N GLU A 232 -19.28 15.91 35.55
CA GLU A 232 -18.34 16.62 36.44
C GLU A 232 -17.13 15.91 37.09
N ASN A 233 -17.08 14.57 37.20
CA ASN A 233 -15.99 13.87 37.88
C ASN A 233 -15.01 13.17 36.94
N THR A 234 -13.73 13.27 37.29
CA THR A 234 -12.59 12.66 36.60
C THR A 234 -12.72 11.14 36.57
N PHE A 235 -12.91 10.56 35.39
CA PHE A 235 -13.22 9.12 35.24
C PHE A 235 -12.02 8.22 35.56
N PHE A 236 -10.82 8.63 35.13
CA PHE A 236 -9.55 7.96 35.37
C PHE A 236 -8.54 8.91 36.04
N PRO A 237 -8.76 9.28 37.31
CA PRO A 237 -7.98 10.34 37.97
C PRO A 237 -6.49 10.01 38.13
N LYS A 238 -6.13 8.72 38.17
CA LYS A 238 -4.75 8.26 38.37
C LYS A 238 -4.16 7.50 37.17
N LEU A 239 -4.87 7.42 36.04
CA LEU A 239 -4.41 6.63 34.90
C LEU A 239 -3.26 7.35 34.20
N GLU A 240 -2.06 6.76 34.28
CA GLU A 240 -0.83 7.36 33.78
C GLU A 240 -0.36 6.75 32.44
N LEU A 241 -0.72 5.49 32.17
CA LEU A 241 -0.19 4.72 31.05
C LEU A 241 -1.23 3.84 30.37
N ILE A 242 -1.31 3.95 29.04
CA ILE A 242 -1.99 2.97 28.18
C ILE A 242 -0.97 2.39 27.19
N ARG A 243 -0.61 1.10 27.31
CA ARG A 243 0.30 0.44 26.35
C ARG A 243 -0.43 0.04 25.06
N GLY A 244 -1.70 -0.36 25.14
CA GLY A 244 -2.50 -0.66 23.95
C GLY A 244 -3.14 0.60 23.36
N SER A 245 -4.32 0.44 22.77
CA SER A 245 -5.02 1.54 22.10
C SER A 245 -6.13 2.14 22.98
N LEU A 246 -6.40 3.43 22.78
CA LEU A 246 -7.53 4.15 23.36
C LEU A 246 -8.51 4.50 22.23
N ARG A 247 -9.76 4.05 22.34
CA ARG A 247 -10.85 4.41 21.42
C ARG A 247 -11.96 5.12 22.18
N LEU A 248 -12.31 6.31 21.73
CA LEU A 248 -13.38 7.15 22.25
C LEU A 248 -14.40 7.40 21.13
N ARG A 249 -15.67 7.10 21.38
CA ARG A 249 -16.75 7.34 20.42
C ARG A 249 -18.02 7.84 21.10
N GLY A 250 -18.54 8.96 20.62
CA GLY A 250 -19.78 9.57 21.09
C GLY A 250 -19.56 10.80 21.99
N LYS A 251 -20.64 11.34 22.55
CA LYS A 251 -20.61 12.61 23.30
C LYS A 251 -20.04 12.42 24.72
N ILE A 252 -18.73 12.30 24.84
CA ILE A 252 -18.03 12.38 26.13
C ILE A 252 -18.03 13.86 26.54
N ARG A 253 -18.71 14.20 27.65
CA ARG A 253 -18.84 15.57 28.17
C ARG A 253 -17.84 15.89 29.30
N SER A 254 -16.65 15.29 29.25
CA SER A 254 -15.62 15.50 30.27
C SER A 254 -14.34 15.97 29.58
N GLU A 255 -14.04 17.26 29.75
CA GLU A 255 -12.76 17.85 29.33
C GLU A 255 -11.59 17.25 30.13
N THR A 256 -11.84 16.63 31.28
CA THR A 256 -10.82 16.16 32.23
C THR A 256 -10.79 14.64 32.44
N ALA A 257 -11.24 13.84 31.46
CA ALA A 257 -11.33 12.38 31.62
C ALA A 257 -9.98 11.68 31.92
N PHE A 258 -8.86 12.28 31.49
CA PHE A 258 -7.51 11.69 31.56
C PHE A 258 -6.46 12.70 32.07
N PRO A 259 -6.56 13.21 33.31
CA PRO A 259 -5.73 14.32 33.78
C PRO A 259 -4.26 13.93 34.01
N GLU A 260 -3.99 12.67 34.35
CA GLU A 260 -2.64 12.16 34.66
C GLU A 260 -2.05 11.30 33.55
N LEU A 261 -2.77 11.11 32.42
CA LEU A 261 -2.31 10.23 31.35
C LEU A 261 -1.10 10.84 30.65
N ARG A 262 0.06 10.17 30.78
CA ARG A 262 1.35 10.66 30.28
C ARG A 262 1.81 9.99 29.00
N ARG A 263 1.37 8.76 28.74
CA ARG A 263 1.82 7.98 27.58
C ARG A 263 0.76 7.03 27.03
N ILE A 264 0.66 7.01 25.70
CA ILE A 264 -0.08 6.00 24.93
C ILE A 264 0.88 5.35 23.93
N SER A 265 1.08 4.03 24.00
CA SER A 265 1.97 3.34 23.04
C SER A 265 1.22 2.86 21.79
N GLY A 266 -0.08 2.54 21.90
CA GLY A 266 -0.92 2.17 20.77
C GLY A 266 -1.63 3.35 20.09
N ALA A 267 -2.75 3.07 19.43
CA ALA A 267 -3.52 4.07 18.70
C ALA A 267 -4.46 4.86 19.62
N LEU A 268 -4.62 6.15 19.37
CA LEU A 268 -5.66 7.01 19.92
C LEU A 268 -6.69 7.32 18.82
N LYS A 269 -7.90 6.80 18.95
CA LYS A 269 -9.00 7.05 18.03
C LYS A 269 -10.12 7.81 18.72
N ILE A 270 -10.55 8.90 18.12
CA ILE A 270 -11.59 9.78 18.66
C ILE A 270 -12.63 10.03 17.57
N GLU A 271 -13.88 9.70 17.86
CA GLU A 271 -15.00 9.77 16.91
C GLU A 271 -16.21 10.49 17.54
N SER A 272 -16.58 11.65 17.03
CA SER A 272 -17.69 12.48 17.54
C SER A 272 -17.57 12.87 19.02
N THR A 273 -16.36 13.22 19.45
CA THR A 273 -16.03 13.47 20.86
C THR A 273 -15.15 14.72 21.02
N LYS A 274 -15.27 15.42 22.16
CA LYS A 274 -14.32 16.44 22.62
C LYS A 274 -13.62 15.96 23.89
N VAL A 275 -12.29 16.05 23.98
CA VAL A 275 -11.53 15.54 25.14
C VAL A 275 -10.14 16.18 25.22
N ASP A 276 -9.64 16.44 26.44
CA ASP A 276 -8.29 16.96 26.64
C ASP A 276 -7.38 15.93 27.32
N PHE A 277 -6.10 16.03 26.99
CA PHE A 277 -5.02 15.21 27.52
C PHE A 277 -3.90 16.10 28.09
N PRO A 278 -4.13 16.74 29.26
CA PRO A 278 -3.30 17.85 29.75
C PRO A 278 -1.85 17.45 30.07
N LYS A 279 -1.58 16.17 30.34
CA LYS A 279 -0.25 15.66 30.70
C LYS A 279 0.32 14.64 29.70
N LEU A 280 -0.34 14.42 28.55
CA LEU A 280 0.12 13.44 27.58
C LEU A 280 1.36 13.97 26.86
N LEU A 281 2.53 13.39 27.18
CA LEU A 281 3.83 13.81 26.66
C LEU A 281 4.20 13.08 25.36
N VAL A 282 3.84 11.79 25.26
CA VAL A 282 4.27 10.91 24.16
C VAL A 282 3.12 10.01 23.71
N LEU A 283 2.92 9.94 22.40
CA LEU A 283 2.06 8.96 21.74
C LEU A 283 2.83 8.25 20.63
N GLU A 284 3.10 6.94 20.76
CA GLU A 284 3.95 6.22 19.80
C GLU A 284 3.18 5.69 18.58
N GLY A 285 1.91 5.36 18.75
CA GLY A 285 1.06 4.81 17.69
C GLY A 285 0.56 5.88 16.72
N TYR A 286 -0.76 6.08 16.65
CA TYR A 286 -1.32 7.14 15.83
C TYR A 286 -2.50 7.82 16.48
N ILE A 287 -2.64 9.12 16.20
CA ILE A 287 -3.81 9.93 16.53
C ILE A 287 -4.73 9.92 15.32
N GLN A 288 -5.99 9.58 15.53
CA GLN A 288 -7.02 9.67 14.50
C GLN A 288 -8.26 10.35 15.06
N LEU A 289 -8.61 11.51 14.50
CA LEU A 289 -9.81 12.28 14.83
C LEU A 289 -10.79 12.25 13.66
N ASN A 290 -12.03 11.81 13.89
CA ASN A 290 -13.07 11.79 12.85
C ASN A 290 -14.42 12.33 13.36
N ASN A 291 -15.33 12.64 12.44
CA ASN A 291 -16.74 12.90 12.71
C ASN A 291 -16.99 14.01 13.76
N ASN A 292 -16.44 15.20 13.56
CA ASN A 292 -16.55 16.36 14.47
C ASN A 292 -15.82 16.20 15.81
N SER A 293 -14.66 15.56 15.81
CA SER A 293 -13.87 15.35 17.03
C SER A 293 -12.90 16.49 17.32
N HIS A 294 -12.75 16.85 18.58
CA HIS A 294 -11.79 17.86 19.02
C HIS A 294 -10.93 17.29 20.13
N ALA A 295 -9.61 17.46 20.05
CA ALA A 295 -8.72 17.04 21.12
C ALA A 295 -7.62 18.06 21.41
N CYS A 296 -7.33 18.31 22.69
CA CYS A 296 -6.25 19.19 23.11
C CYS A 296 -5.12 18.39 23.77
N PHE A 297 -3.89 18.65 23.33
CA PHE A 297 -2.65 18.03 23.79
C PHE A 297 -1.62 19.13 24.12
N PRO A 298 -1.81 19.87 25.22
CA PRO A 298 -1.04 21.08 25.49
C PRO A 298 0.47 20.86 25.72
N VAL A 299 0.89 19.62 26.04
CA VAL A 299 2.29 19.28 26.37
C VAL A 299 2.84 18.12 25.53
N LEU A 300 2.12 17.66 24.50
CA LEU A 300 2.55 16.54 23.67
C LEU A 300 3.78 16.94 22.86
N GLU A 301 4.92 16.29 23.10
CA GLU A 301 6.18 16.60 22.41
C GLU A 301 6.45 15.70 21.21
N ARG A 302 5.97 14.45 21.24
CA ARG A 302 6.19 13.45 20.19
C ARG A 302 4.95 12.62 19.91
N SER A 303 4.65 12.46 18.62
CA SER A 303 3.62 11.55 18.12
C SER A 303 4.19 10.58 17.08
N GLY A 304 3.52 9.44 16.86
CA GLY A 304 3.66 8.65 15.64
C GLY A 304 2.84 9.29 14.52
N ASN A 305 1.89 8.58 13.91
CA ASN A 305 1.07 9.18 12.83
C ASN A 305 -0.03 10.12 13.38
N VAL A 306 -0.41 11.13 12.62
CA VAL A 306 -1.50 12.06 12.94
C VAL A 306 -2.46 12.16 11.76
N LEU A 307 -3.72 11.81 11.97
CA LEU A 307 -4.79 11.91 10.98
C LEU A 307 -5.96 12.71 11.55
N ILE A 308 -6.17 13.91 11.02
CA ILE A 308 -7.30 14.76 11.36
C ILE A 308 -8.29 14.70 10.20
N GLY A 309 -9.44 14.09 10.44
CA GLY A 309 -10.54 13.96 9.49
C GLY A 309 -11.34 15.26 9.33
N ARG A 310 -12.34 15.24 8.45
CA ARG A 310 -13.19 16.41 8.17
C ARG A 310 -13.89 16.91 9.44
N ALA A 311 -14.00 18.25 9.54
CA ALA A 311 -14.64 18.97 10.64
C ALA A 311 -14.10 18.61 12.05
N SER A 312 -12.86 18.11 12.13
CA SER A 312 -12.22 17.73 13.39
C SER A 312 -10.98 18.59 13.62
N ALA A 313 -10.53 18.72 14.87
CA ALA A 313 -9.44 19.61 15.24
C ALA A 313 -8.55 19.03 16.34
N ALA A 314 -7.26 19.31 16.27
CA ALA A 314 -6.29 18.94 17.30
C ALA A 314 -5.42 20.14 17.68
N GLY A 315 -5.37 20.47 18.97
CA GLY A 315 -4.42 21.44 19.51
C GLY A 315 -3.16 20.71 20.00
N MET A 316 -2.01 20.96 19.36
CA MET A 316 -0.73 20.29 19.69
C MET A 316 0.43 21.31 19.72
N PRO A 317 0.37 22.35 20.58
CA PRO A 317 1.29 23.49 20.53
C PRO A 317 2.76 23.15 20.82
N GLU A 318 3.01 22.09 21.60
CA GLU A 318 4.35 21.67 22.02
C GLU A 318 4.92 20.51 21.17
N LEU A 319 4.22 20.10 20.11
CA LEU A 319 4.61 18.95 19.30
C LEU A 319 5.85 19.28 18.46
N LYS A 320 6.95 18.58 18.72
CA LYS A 320 8.25 18.76 18.06
C LYS A 320 8.51 17.73 16.97
N VAL A 321 8.06 16.48 17.18
CA VAL A 321 8.38 15.36 16.29
C VAL A 321 7.16 14.50 15.99
N ILE A 322 6.97 14.21 14.70
CA ILE A 322 6.05 13.21 14.19
C ILE A 322 6.89 12.09 13.55
N ASP A 323 6.96 10.96 14.23
CA ASP A 323 7.66 9.77 13.75
C ASP A 323 6.72 8.92 12.87
N GLY A 324 6.23 9.54 11.81
CA GLY A 324 5.19 8.98 10.98
C GLY A 324 4.66 9.98 9.96
N ASP A 325 3.41 9.75 9.56
CA ASP A 325 2.68 10.57 8.61
C ASP A 325 1.78 11.59 9.33
N ILE A 326 1.63 12.79 8.78
CA ILE A 326 0.61 13.77 9.16
C ILE A 326 -0.30 14.11 7.98
N TYR A 327 -1.61 13.98 8.23
CA TYR A 327 -2.67 14.33 7.31
C TYR A 327 -3.71 15.20 8.03
N ASN A 328 -3.90 16.43 7.55
CA ASN A 328 -5.04 17.25 7.97
C ASN A 328 -6.05 17.41 6.83
N ASN A 329 -7.13 16.65 6.89
CA ASN A 329 -8.29 16.72 5.99
C ASN A 329 -9.41 17.60 6.56
N SER A 330 -9.19 18.27 7.69
CA SER A 330 -10.13 19.24 8.26
C SER A 330 -10.16 20.53 7.43
N SER A 331 -11.24 21.28 7.53
CA SER A 331 -11.31 22.67 7.07
C SER A 331 -10.57 23.63 8.01
N GLU A 332 -10.28 23.20 9.23
CA GLU A 332 -9.57 24.00 10.22
C GLU A 332 -8.06 23.88 10.07
N THR A 333 -7.37 25.00 10.24
CA THR A 333 -5.91 25.06 10.25
C THR A 333 -5.35 24.44 11.53
N CYS A 334 -4.42 23.49 11.38
CA CYS A 334 -3.66 22.93 12.49
C CYS A 334 -2.34 23.70 12.66
N GLU A 335 -2.24 24.47 13.74
CA GLU A 335 -1.06 25.26 14.08
C GLU A 335 -0.04 24.38 14.84
N LEU A 336 1.07 24.06 14.19
CA LEU A 336 2.15 23.22 14.70
C LEU A 336 3.46 24.02 14.75
N THR A 337 3.43 25.13 15.48
CA THR A 337 4.51 26.11 15.47
C THR A 337 5.83 25.61 16.05
N LYS A 338 5.83 24.57 16.90
CA LYS A 338 7.04 23.94 17.45
C LYS A 338 7.48 22.67 16.71
N LEU A 339 6.78 22.28 15.65
CA LEU A 339 7.11 21.07 14.90
C LEU A 339 8.41 21.26 14.14
N GLU A 340 9.39 20.41 14.43
CA GLU A 340 10.73 20.44 13.83
C GLU A 340 10.92 19.32 12.80
N LYS A 341 10.27 18.17 12.99
CA LYS A 341 10.53 16.97 12.18
C LYS A 341 9.29 16.11 11.91
N VAL A 342 9.14 15.70 10.64
CA VAL A 342 8.21 14.65 10.20
C VAL A 342 8.97 13.59 9.39
N THR A 343 8.97 12.34 9.83
CA THR A 343 9.83 11.31 9.23
C THR A 343 9.29 10.70 7.94
N ARG A 344 7.97 10.73 7.73
CA ARG A 344 7.30 10.18 6.54
C ARG A 344 6.51 11.26 5.78
N HIS A 345 5.21 11.13 5.59
CA HIS A 345 4.45 12.09 4.77
C HIS A 345 3.98 13.30 5.58
N PHE A 346 4.23 14.49 5.06
CA PHE A 346 3.68 15.75 5.51
C PHE A 346 2.67 16.27 4.48
N ASN A 347 1.38 16.22 4.79
CA ASN A 347 0.32 16.69 3.88
C ASN A 347 -0.37 17.95 4.43
N THR A 348 -0.24 19.08 3.73
CA THR A 348 -0.38 20.43 4.30
C THR A 348 -1.53 21.28 3.74
N ALA A 349 -2.70 20.70 3.41
CA ALA A 349 -3.82 21.52 2.92
C ALA A 349 -4.25 22.63 3.90
N ASN A 350 -4.13 22.41 5.21
CA ASN A 350 -4.48 23.34 6.29
C ASN A 350 -3.55 23.13 7.52
N ILE A 351 -2.23 23.22 7.34
CA ILE A 351 -1.26 23.09 8.44
C ILE A 351 -0.27 24.26 8.37
N VAL A 352 0.07 24.83 9.52
CA VAL A 352 1.12 25.86 9.65
C VAL A 352 2.23 25.29 10.53
N ALA A 353 3.45 25.18 9.99
CA ALA A 353 4.60 24.58 10.67
C ALA A 353 5.90 25.34 10.40
N LYS A 354 5.97 26.59 10.87
CA LYS A 354 7.07 27.53 10.55
C LYS A 354 8.46 27.03 10.95
N ASN A 355 8.55 26.29 12.06
CA ASN A 355 9.80 25.74 12.60
C ASN A 355 10.18 24.36 12.06
N LEU A 356 9.46 23.84 11.05
CA LEU A 356 9.77 22.56 10.45
C LEU A 356 11.16 22.64 9.82
N VAL A 357 12.07 21.75 10.23
CA VAL A 357 13.45 21.66 9.73
C VAL A 357 13.60 20.50 8.74
N GLU A 358 12.92 19.38 8.99
CA GLU A 358 13.06 18.15 8.22
C GLU A 358 11.70 17.51 7.94
N ALA A 359 11.46 17.14 6.69
CA ALA A 359 10.30 16.37 6.26
C ALA A 359 10.72 15.13 5.47
N GLY A 360 9.92 14.07 5.51
CA GLY A 360 10.02 12.95 4.58
C GLY A 360 9.50 13.35 3.20
N THR A 361 8.26 12.98 2.87
CA THR A 361 7.57 13.43 1.66
C THR A 361 6.72 14.66 1.99
N LEU A 362 6.92 15.78 1.31
CA LEU A 362 6.14 17.01 1.49
C LEU A 362 5.10 17.14 0.37
N VAL A 363 3.81 17.19 0.72
CA VAL A 363 2.70 17.35 -0.23
C VAL A 363 1.88 18.59 0.11
N MET A 364 1.86 19.58 -0.78
CA MET A 364 1.19 20.86 -0.58
C MET A 364 0.13 21.12 -1.64
N TYR A 365 -1.09 21.44 -1.21
CA TYR A 365 -2.19 21.80 -2.12
C TYR A 365 -2.51 23.30 -2.11
N LYS A 366 -1.91 24.05 -1.18
CA LYS A 366 -2.03 25.51 -1.02
C LYS A 366 -0.67 26.07 -0.57
N TYR A 367 -0.49 27.39 -0.68
CA TYR A 367 0.70 28.08 -0.18
C TYR A 367 0.88 27.82 1.33
N CYS A 368 2.10 27.44 1.72
CA CYS A 368 2.50 27.17 3.10
C CYS A 368 3.83 27.87 3.38
N GLU A 369 4.01 28.38 4.60
CA GLU A 369 5.24 29.02 5.05
C GLU A 369 6.08 28.05 5.88
N PHE A 370 7.30 27.78 5.43
CA PHE A 370 8.33 27.08 6.20
C PHE A 370 9.57 27.95 6.28
N ASP A 371 9.79 28.59 7.42
CA ASP A 371 10.89 29.55 7.60
C ASP A 371 12.24 28.82 7.76
N HIS A 372 12.20 27.59 8.30
CA HIS A 372 13.39 26.86 8.73
C HIS A 372 13.58 25.49 8.04
N LEU A 373 12.79 25.17 7.03
CA LEU A 373 12.86 23.87 6.35
C LEU A 373 14.18 23.75 5.59
N LYS A 374 15.00 22.78 5.99
CA LYS A 374 16.33 22.52 5.42
C LYS A 374 16.41 21.25 4.58
N ARG A 375 15.62 20.22 4.90
CA ARG A 375 15.76 18.91 4.26
C ARG A 375 14.42 18.25 3.95
N ILE A 376 14.32 17.73 2.74
CA ILE A 376 13.25 16.83 2.30
C ILE A 376 13.89 15.48 1.96
N ASN A 377 13.69 14.48 2.83
CA ASN A 377 14.36 13.19 2.71
C ASN A 377 13.70 12.23 1.70
N GLN A 378 12.50 12.56 1.22
CA GLN A 378 11.81 11.79 0.18
C GLN A 378 11.41 12.73 -0.95
N ALA A 379 10.13 12.79 -1.31
CA ALA A 379 9.67 13.58 -2.45
C ALA A 379 9.02 14.91 -2.04
N ILE A 380 9.00 15.86 -2.96
CA ILE A 380 8.25 17.12 -2.82
C ILE A 380 7.21 17.23 -3.94
N HIS A 381 5.97 17.50 -3.56
CA HIS A 381 4.83 17.64 -4.47
C HIS A 381 4.02 18.88 -4.11
N PHE A 382 3.77 19.77 -5.06
CA PHE A 382 2.94 20.95 -4.84
C PHE A 382 2.31 21.50 -6.12
N SER A 383 1.25 22.29 -5.96
CA SER A 383 0.64 23.06 -7.05
C SER A 383 1.07 24.53 -6.97
N GLY A 384 1.63 25.07 -8.05
CA GLY A 384 2.08 26.47 -8.14
C GLY A 384 3.58 26.64 -7.92
N SER A 385 4.04 27.88 -7.73
CA SER A 385 5.43 28.20 -7.40
C SER A 385 5.62 28.37 -5.89
N VAL A 386 6.80 28.02 -5.40
CA VAL A 386 7.18 28.12 -3.98
C VAL A 386 8.52 28.82 -3.85
N ASN A 387 8.77 29.47 -2.71
CA ASN A 387 10.06 30.04 -2.37
C ASN A 387 10.52 29.48 -1.03
N PHE A 388 11.44 28.52 -1.07
CA PHE A 388 12.02 27.96 0.15
C PHE A 388 13.43 28.48 0.37
N ARG A 389 13.50 29.58 1.13
CA ARG A 389 14.74 30.31 1.42
C ARG A 389 15.79 29.50 2.16
N SER A 390 15.37 28.51 2.95
CA SER A 390 16.23 27.73 3.84
C SER A 390 16.49 26.29 3.37
N LEU A 391 15.86 25.85 2.28
CA LEU A 391 15.90 24.44 1.85
C LEU A 391 17.26 24.13 1.21
N GLU A 392 18.00 23.20 1.83
CA GLU A 392 19.37 22.85 1.44
C GLU A 392 19.45 21.52 0.68
N TYR A 393 18.51 20.60 0.90
CA TYR A 393 18.54 19.24 0.34
C TYR A 393 17.16 18.71 -0.05
N ILE A 394 17.07 18.10 -1.24
CA ILE A 394 15.90 17.36 -1.71
C ILE A 394 16.34 15.97 -2.19
N ASN A 395 15.70 14.91 -1.70
CA ASN A 395 16.00 13.56 -2.20
C ASN A 395 15.39 13.32 -3.59
N TYR A 396 14.08 13.50 -3.76
CA TYR A 396 13.38 13.31 -5.04
C TYR A 396 12.68 14.61 -5.48
N PHE A 397 13.20 15.23 -6.52
CA PHE A 397 12.62 16.40 -7.19
C PHE A 397 12.14 16.02 -8.59
N THR A 398 10.95 15.41 -8.65
CA THR A 398 10.52 14.62 -9.81
C THR A 398 9.22 15.09 -10.48
N ASP A 399 8.73 16.30 -10.19
CA ASP A 399 7.43 16.79 -10.67
C ASP A 399 7.60 17.97 -11.64
N GLU A 400 7.18 17.78 -12.89
CA GLU A 400 7.31 18.78 -13.97
C GLU A 400 6.52 20.06 -13.70
N ARG A 401 5.51 20.01 -12.81
CA ARG A 401 4.59 21.13 -12.52
C ARG A 401 5.20 22.22 -11.62
N GLN A 402 6.47 22.11 -11.27
CA GLN A 402 7.14 22.95 -10.27
C GLN A 402 7.89 24.15 -10.88
N ALA A 403 7.65 24.45 -12.16
CA ALA A 403 8.25 25.58 -12.88
C ALA A 403 8.02 26.92 -12.17
N GLY A 404 9.07 27.76 -12.08
CA GLY A 404 9.02 29.07 -11.44
C GLY A 404 9.22 29.08 -9.92
N SER A 405 9.62 27.95 -9.32
CA SER A 405 9.98 27.87 -7.90
C SER A 405 11.43 28.31 -7.67
N GLU A 406 11.70 28.94 -6.52
CA GLU A 406 13.03 29.38 -6.12
C GLU A 406 13.52 28.60 -4.89
N PHE A 407 14.76 28.09 -4.98
CA PHE A 407 15.43 27.42 -3.86
C PHE A 407 16.83 28.04 -3.63
N PRO A 408 16.91 29.26 -3.05
CA PRO A 408 18.15 30.04 -3.00
C PRO A 408 19.28 29.38 -2.19
N ALA A 409 18.93 28.53 -1.23
CA ALA A 409 19.88 27.85 -0.35
C ALA A 409 20.14 26.39 -0.75
N LEU A 410 19.58 25.92 -1.88
CA LEU A 410 19.67 24.52 -2.29
C LEU A 410 21.11 24.17 -2.64
N LYS A 411 21.63 23.11 -2.02
CA LYS A 411 23.01 22.63 -2.21
C LYS A 411 23.06 21.31 -2.94
N GLU A 412 22.03 20.48 -2.79
CA GLU A 412 22.03 19.12 -3.33
C GLU A 412 20.62 18.63 -3.64
N ILE A 413 20.49 17.96 -4.78
CA ILE A 413 19.34 17.15 -5.16
C ILE A 413 19.84 15.74 -5.45
N ASN A 414 19.29 14.71 -4.80
CA ASN A 414 19.76 13.36 -5.08
C ASN A 414 19.22 12.83 -6.42
N HIS A 415 17.92 12.98 -6.68
CA HIS A 415 17.25 12.57 -7.90
C HIS A 415 16.44 13.72 -8.49
N TYR A 416 16.81 14.17 -9.69
CA TYR A 416 16.26 15.36 -10.34
C TYR A 416 15.62 15.03 -11.70
N LEU A 417 14.35 15.41 -11.91
CA LEU A 417 13.79 15.49 -13.26
C LEU A 417 14.34 16.71 -13.96
N TYR A 418 15.04 16.50 -15.06
CA TYR A 418 15.51 17.61 -15.85
C TYR A 418 14.34 18.51 -16.30
N ASN A 419 14.50 19.82 -16.09
CA ASN A 419 13.62 20.87 -16.58
C ASN A 419 14.50 22.00 -17.12
N GLU A 420 14.26 22.44 -18.36
CA GLU A 420 15.06 23.46 -19.05
C GLU A 420 15.14 24.80 -18.28
N ASN A 421 14.14 25.10 -17.44
CA ASN A 421 14.10 26.33 -16.66
C ASN A 421 14.59 26.14 -15.21
N GLY A 422 15.05 24.95 -14.83
CA GLY A 422 15.39 24.62 -13.45
C GLY A 422 16.79 25.07 -13.02
N ASN A 423 17.79 24.97 -13.90
CA ASN A 423 19.20 25.23 -13.58
C ASN A 423 19.69 24.48 -12.31
N PHE A 424 19.32 23.20 -12.15
CA PHE A 424 19.68 22.38 -10.99
C PHE A 424 20.62 21.20 -11.33
N GLU A 425 21.08 21.11 -12.57
CA GLU A 425 21.89 19.99 -13.06
C GLU A 425 23.20 19.81 -12.28
N ASP A 426 23.84 20.92 -11.91
CA ASP A 426 25.10 20.91 -11.15
C ASP A 426 24.90 20.53 -9.67
N LEU A 427 23.67 20.63 -9.15
CA LEU A 427 23.30 20.22 -7.80
C LEU A 427 22.83 18.76 -7.73
N ALA A 428 22.61 18.12 -8.88
CA ALA A 428 21.92 16.84 -8.97
C ALA A 428 22.90 15.64 -9.05
N ASN A 429 22.76 14.68 -8.13
CA ASN A 429 23.54 13.42 -8.19
C ASN A 429 23.08 12.54 -9.37
N HIS A 430 21.77 12.45 -9.59
CA HIS A 430 21.14 11.69 -10.67
C HIS A 430 20.15 12.56 -11.43
N ILE A 431 20.39 12.77 -12.71
CA ILE A 431 19.52 13.56 -13.60
C ILE A 431 18.74 12.61 -14.50
N TYR A 432 17.42 12.79 -14.53
CA TYR A 432 16.49 12.01 -15.33
C TYR A 432 15.94 12.88 -16.45
N PHE A 433 15.95 12.36 -17.68
CA PHE A 433 15.44 13.03 -18.86
C PHE A 433 14.24 12.26 -19.40
N LYS A 434 13.08 12.92 -19.46
CA LYS A 434 11.89 12.36 -20.07
C LYS A 434 11.96 12.54 -21.59
N VAL A 435 12.57 11.59 -22.27
CA VAL A 435 12.78 11.67 -23.73
C VAL A 435 11.50 11.42 -24.52
N THR A 436 10.56 10.65 -23.96
CA THR A 436 9.17 10.55 -24.43
C THR A 436 8.27 10.38 -23.21
N ASP A 437 6.94 10.43 -23.37
CA ASP A 437 6.02 10.11 -22.28
C ASP A 437 6.24 8.71 -21.68
N ARG A 438 6.85 7.81 -22.46
CA ARG A 438 7.03 6.39 -22.15
C ARG A 438 8.44 6.03 -21.70
N ILE A 439 9.40 6.93 -21.90
CA ILE A 439 10.82 6.65 -21.68
C ILE A 439 11.42 7.79 -20.86
N VAL A 440 11.98 7.41 -19.70
CA VAL A 440 12.83 8.29 -18.90
C VAL A 440 14.22 7.69 -18.87
N ALA A 441 15.24 8.46 -19.23
CA ALA A 441 16.62 8.00 -19.29
C ALA A 441 17.52 8.80 -18.33
N THR A 442 18.48 8.12 -17.73
CA THR A 442 19.61 8.75 -17.02
C THR A 442 20.92 8.21 -17.60
N LYS A 443 22.06 8.64 -17.07
CA LYS A 443 23.39 8.24 -17.53
C LYS A 443 23.56 6.71 -17.55
N ASP A 444 23.06 6.01 -16.54
CA ASP A 444 23.32 4.59 -16.37
C ASP A 444 22.08 3.70 -16.41
N GLN A 445 20.89 4.29 -16.30
CA GLN A 445 19.62 3.59 -16.15
C GLN A 445 18.54 4.18 -17.07
N CYS A 446 17.43 3.47 -17.20
CA CYS A 446 16.24 3.91 -17.90
C CYS A 446 14.98 3.35 -17.23
N LEU A 447 13.87 4.03 -17.43
CA LEU A 447 12.53 3.55 -17.14
C LEU A 447 11.74 3.51 -18.45
N ILE A 448 11.08 2.39 -18.71
CA ILE A 448 10.27 2.16 -19.90
C ILE A 448 8.88 1.76 -19.44
N ALA A 449 7.86 2.47 -19.90
CA ALA A 449 6.46 2.17 -19.61
C ALA A 449 5.61 2.40 -20.86
N ARG A 450 4.44 1.77 -20.96
CA ARG A 450 3.48 2.07 -22.03
C ARG A 450 2.61 3.29 -21.68
N GLU A 451 2.24 3.46 -20.42
CA GLU A 451 1.53 4.65 -19.94
C GLU A 451 2.51 5.79 -19.61
N PRO A 452 2.06 7.06 -19.64
CA PRO A 452 2.90 8.19 -19.29
C PRO A 452 3.54 8.04 -17.91
N VAL A 453 4.86 8.14 -17.83
CA VAL A 453 5.60 8.10 -16.57
C VAL A 453 5.27 9.37 -15.76
N ARG A 454 4.60 9.20 -14.62
CA ARG A 454 4.22 10.32 -13.74
C ARG A 454 5.13 10.51 -12.52
N ASN A 455 5.78 9.43 -12.07
CA ASN A 455 6.71 9.42 -10.94
C ASN A 455 7.82 8.42 -11.25
N PHE A 456 9.04 8.70 -10.81
CA PHE A 456 10.19 7.79 -10.92
C PHE A 456 11.07 7.95 -9.69
N GLY A 457 11.71 6.85 -9.28
CA GLY A 457 12.48 6.79 -8.04
C GLY A 457 12.35 5.40 -7.42
N GLY A 458 13.44 4.64 -7.49
CA GLY A 458 13.54 3.31 -6.92
C GLY A 458 14.95 2.75 -7.20
N PRO A 459 15.50 1.91 -6.32
CA PRO A 459 16.85 1.38 -6.47
C PRO A 459 17.05 0.47 -7.70
N ASP A 460 15.96 -0.06 -8.27
CA ASP A 460 16.00 -1.15 -9.26
C ASP A 460 15.58 -0.73 -10.68
N LEU A 461 15.95 0.48 -11.13
CA LEU A 461 15.70 0.87 -12.52
C LEU A 461 16.56 0.03 -13.49
N PRO A 462 15.99 -0.46 -14.61
CA PRO A 462 16.73 -1.14 -15.67
C PRO A 462 17.95 -0.34 -16.14
N ALA A 463 18.99 -1.04 -16.59
CA ALA A 463 20.19 -0.40 -17.07
C ALA A 463 19.95 0.21 -18.46
N LEU A 464 20.69 1.26 -18.82
CA LEU A 464 20.56 1.91 -20.13
C LEU A 464 20.76 0.93 -21.31
N LYS A 465 21.55 -0.14 -21.11
CA LYS A 465 21.71 -1.23 -22.10
C LYS A 465 20.39 -1.94 -22.41
N ASP A 466 19.47 -2.04 -21.44
CA ASP A 466 18.19 -2.68 -21.65
C ASP A 466 17.33 -1.85 -22.61
N LEU A 467 17.35 -0.51 -22.51
CA LEU A 467 16.74 0.38 -23.50
C LEU A 467 17.36 0.17 -24.89
N VAL A 468 18.68 0.12 -25.01
CA VAL A 468 19.36 -0.12 -26.30
C VAL A 468 18.93 -1.45 -26.93
N SER A 469 18.81 -2.51 -26.12
CA SER A 469 18.35 -3.82 -26.59
C SER A 469 16.92 -3.78 -27.16
N VAL A 470 16.05 -2.91 -26.63
CA VAL A 470 14.68 -2.72 -27.14
C VAL A 470 14.67 -1.84 -28.39
N LEU A 471 15.40 -0.73 -28.42
CA LEU A 471 15.52 0.15 -29.59
C LEU A 471 15.97 -0.61 -30.84
N LYS A 472 16.88 -1.58 -30.66
CA LYS A 472 17.37 -2.45 -31.73
C LYS A 472 16.32 -3.39 -32.34
N LEU A 473 15.17 -3.58 -31.71
CA LEU A 473 14.06 -4.32 -32.33
C LEU A 473 13.53 -3.60 -33.58
N ARG A 474 13.54 -2.26 -33.55
CA ARG A 474 13.04 -1.39 -34.62
C ARG A 474 14.17 -0.88 -35.53
N HIS A 475 15.32 -0.57 -34.94
CA HIS A 475 16.39 0.14 -35.64
C HIS A 475 17.59 -0.76 -35.93
N ARG A 476 17.96 -0.86 -37.21
CA ARG A 476 19.07 -1.72 -37.66
C ARG A 476 20.46 -1.16 -37.34
N SER A 477 20.58 0.14 -37.12
CA SER A 477 21.84 0.81 -36.80
C SER A 477 21.58 2.06 -35.96
N PHE A 478 22.61 2.56 -35.27
CA PHE A 478 22.49 3.79 -34.47
C PHE A 478 22.07 4.98 -35.34
N ARG A 479 22.63 5.12 -36.55
CA ARG A 479 22.22 6.15 -37.52
C ARG A 479 20.73 6.04 -37.91
N ASN A 480 20.20 4.82 -37.99
CA ASN A 480 18.79 4.61 -38.27
C ASN A 480 17.92 5.03 -37.07
N PHE A 481 18.33 4.74 -35.84
CA PHE A 481 17.68 5.24 -34.63
C PHE A 481 17.66 6.78 -34.59
N ILE A 482 18.81 7.42 -34.85
CA ILE A 482 18.93 8.89 -34.87
C ILE A 482 17.92 9.52 -35.82
N THR A 483 17.93 9.10 -37.08
CA THR A 483 17.14 9.73 -38.15
C THR A 483 15.65 9.38 -38.16
N ARG A 484 15.26 8.27 -37.51
CA ARG A 484 13.89 7.75 -37.54
C ARG A 484 13.12 7.95 -36.24
N GLU A 485 13.79 8.00 -35.09
CA GLU A 485 13.11 8.10 -33.80
C GLU A 485 13.62 9.26 -32.97
N TYR A 486 14.93 9.38 -32.73
CA TYR A 486 15.45 10.46 -31.88
C TYR A 486 15.13 11.86 -32.43
N GLU A 487 15.43 12.13 -33.71
CA GLU A 487 15.17 13.46 -34.32
C GLU A 487 13.67 13.79 -34.50
N ARG A 488 12.79 12.78 -34.42
CA ARG A 488 11.37 12.91 -34.77
C ARG A 488 10.42 12.80 -33.58
N GLU A 489 10.76 11.94 -32.62
CA GLU A 489 9.88 11.51 -31.54
C GLU A 489 10.43 11.86 -30.15
N TRP A 490 11.75 11.90 -29.97
CA TRP A 490 12.34 12.20 -28.67
C TRP A 490 12.40 13.72 -28.42
N THR A 491 12.12 14.13 -27.19
CA THR A 491 12.45 15.47 -26.72
C THR A 491 13.96 15.66 -26.78
N ASN A 492 14.40 16.66 -27.56
CA ASN A 492 15.81 16.92 -27.78
C ASN A 492 16.32 17.98 -26.81
N TYR A 493 17.06 17.53 -25.80
CA TYR A 493 17.70 18.41 -24.83
C TYR A 493 19.11 18.79 -25.27
N SER A 494 19.42 20.08 -25.33
CA SER A 494 20.72 20.59 -25.75
C SER A 494 21.82 20.53 -24.67
N THR A 495 21.60 19.83 -23.55
CA THR A 495 22.51 19.88 -22.41
C THR A 495 23.68 18.89 -22.51
N PRO A 496 24.86 19.23 -21.95
CA PRO A 496 25.99 18.30 -21.87
C PRO A 496 25.66 16.99 -21.13
N HIS A 497 24.72 17.03 -20.18
CA HIS A 497 24.27 15.85 -19.43
C HIS A 497 23.46 14.91 -20.31
N PHE A 498 22.56 15.43 -21.14
CA PHE A 498 21.79 14.62 -22.07
C PHE A 498 22.66 14.04 -23.19
N LEU A 499 23.60 14.83 -23.74
CA LEU A 499 24.55 14.35 -24.75
C LEU A 499 25.39 13.16 -24.25
N LYS A 500 25.72 13.10 -22.95
CA LYS A 500 26.40 11.93 -22.36
C LYS A 500 25.54 10.66 -22.43
N ILE A 501 24.21 10.78 -22.34
CA ILE A 501 23.29 9.65 -22.50
C ILE A 501 23.31 9.16 -23.95
N LEU A 502 23.15 10.06 -24.93
CA LEU A 502 23.19 9.72 -26.36
C LEU A 502 24.53 9.07 -26.75
N ASN A 503 25.65 9.65 -26.35
CA ASN A 503 26.99 9.09 -26.60
C ASN A 503 27.15 7.70 -25.98
N LYS A 504 26.49 7.44 -24.85
CA LYS A 504 26.53 6.11 -24.22
C LYS A 504 25.62 5.12 -24.94
N ILE A 505 24.44 5.54 -25.40
CA ILE A 505 23.57 4.72 -26.27
C ILE A 505 24.34 4.30 -27.52
N GLU A 506 25.07 5.23 -28.16
CA GLU A 506 25.93 4.94 -29.31
C GLU A 506 26.98 3.87 -29.00
N ARG A 507 27.75 4.05 -27.91
CA ARG A 507 28.77 3.06 -27.50
C ARG A 507 28.18 1.69 -27.18
N LEU A 508 27.02 1.66 -26.52
CA LEU A 508 26.32 0.43 -26.20
C LEU A 508 25.70 -0.22 -27.44
N TRP A 509 25.50 0.54 -28.52
CA TRP A 509 24.88 0.03 -29.73
C TRP A 509 25.68 -1.14 -30.30
N ASP A 510 27.00 -1.05 -30.36
CA ASP A 510 27.80 -2.13 -30.97
C ASP A 510 27.97 -3.35 -30.05
N THR A 511 27.79 -3.19 -28.74
CA THR A 511 28.03 -4.26 -27.75
C THR A 511 26.76 -4.95 -27.25
N THR A 512 25.58 -4.40 -27.56
CA THR A 512 24.30 -4.87 -26.99
C THR A 512 23.49 -5.60 -28.06
N GLU A 513 23.13 -6.85 -27.82
CA GLU A 513 22.22 -7.57 -28.72
C GLU A 513 20.77 -7.08 -28.58
N PRO A 514 19.95 -7.15 -29.64
CA PRO A 514 18.52 -6.93 -29.54
C PRO A 514 17.91 -7.86 -28.49
N ILE A 515 16.92 -7.39 -27.73
CA ILE A 515 16.27 -8.21 -26.72
C ILE A 515 15.64 -9.45 -27.38
N ALA A 516 15.90 -10.63 -26.80
CA ALA A 516 15.31 -11.87 -27.28
C ALA A 516 13.78 -11.85 -27.12
N PHE A 517 13.07 -12.39 -28.12
CA PHE A 517 11.61 -12.46 -28.14
C PHE A 517 11.06 -13.12 -26.86
N GLU A 518 11.66 -14.25 -26.47
CA GLU A 518 11.25 -15.06 -25.34
C GLU A 518 11.42 -14.31 -24.01
N LYS A 519 12.40 -13.40 -23.92
CA LYS A 519 12.69 -12.63 -22.70
C LYS A 519 11.56 -11.66 -22.39
N PHE A 520 11.11 -10.86 -23.37
CA PHE A 520 10.02 -9.92 -23.11
C PHE A 520 8.64 -10.56 -23.25
N PHE A 521 8.45 -11.55 -24.13
CA PHE A 521 7.16 -12.24 -24.28
C PHE A 521 6.71 -12.89 -22.96
N ASN A 522 7.65 -13.46 -22.21
CA ASN A 522 7.40 -14.12 -20.92
C ASN A 522 7.61 -13.20 -19.70
N SER A 523 7.88 -11.90 -19.88
CA SER A 523 8.03 -10.98 -18.75
C SER A 523 6.72 -10.88 -17.96
N ASN A 524 6.77 -10.82 -16.63
CA ASN A 524 5.57 -10.54 -15.82
C ASN A 524 5.11 -9.08 -15.93
N ASP A 525 5.99 -8.17 -16.35
CA ASP A 525 5.67 -6.76 -16.54
C ASP A 525 4.92 -6.54 -17.86
N ARG A 526 3.59 -6.42 -17.76
CA ARG A 526 2.69 -6.20 -18.89
C ARG A 526 3.04 -4.94 -19.68
N GLU A 527 3.39 -3.85 -19.00
CA GLU A 527 3.63 -2.57 -19.66
C GLU A 527 4.92 -2.62 -20.47
N PHE A 528 5.96 -3.25 -19.91
CA PHE A 528 7.19 -3.54 -20.65
C PHE A 528 6.95 -4.45 -21.87
N ARG A 529 6.12 -5.51 -21.74
CA ARG A 529 5.78 -6.38 -22.90
C ARG A 529 5.16 -5.59 -24.03
N LEU A 530 4.14 -4.79 -23.71
CA LEU A 530 3.39 -4.01 -24.69
C LEU A 530 4.27 -2.96 -25.37
N PHE A 531 5.17 -2.32 -24.60
CA PHE A 531 6.17 -1.44 -25.17
C PHE A 531 7.06 -2.18 -26.18
N CYS A 532 7.63 -3.33 -25.81
CA CYS A 532 8.48 -4.13 -26.70
C CYS A 532 7.75 -4.58 -27.99
N PHE A 533 6.48 -4.98 -27.89
CA PHE A 533 5.67 -5.33 -29.07
C PHE A 533 5.52 -4.17 -30.05
N SER A 534 5.40 -2.93 -29.55
CA SER A 534 5.33 -1.73 -30.39
C SER A 534 6.64 -1.45 -31.15
N TYR A 535 7.78 -1.96 -30.66
CA TYR A 535 9.08 -1.83 -31.33
C TYR A 535 9.41 -3.01 -32.25
N LEU A 536 8.95 -4.23 -31.95
CA LEU A 536 9.20 -5.42 -32.78
C LEU A 536 8.46 -5.36 -34.14
N GLY A 537 7.26 -4.78 -34.15
CA GLY A 537 6.38 -4.78 -35.31
C GLY A 537 5.58 -6.08 -35.47
N VAL A 538 4.35 -5.98 -35.97
CA VAL A 538 3.40 -7.09 -36.01
C VAL A 538 3.85 -8.24 -36.92
N GLY A 539 4.44 -7.97 -38.09
CA GLY A 539 4.88 -9.04 -39.00
C GLY A 539 5.99 -9.90 -38.40
N THR A 540 6.98 -9.27 -37.74
CA THR A 540 8.06 -9.98 -37.02
C THR A 540 7.49 -10.78 -35.85
N LEU A 541 6.55 -10.19 -35.10
CA LEU A 541 5.85 -10.88 -34.02
C LEU A 541 5.14 -12.16 -34.51
N MET A 542 4.35 -12.05 -35.58
CA MET A 542 3.62 -13.20 -36.13
C MET A 542 4.56 -14.29 -36.66
N THR A 543 5.70 -13.89 -37.23
CA THR A 543 6.76 -14.82 -37.63
C THR A 543 7.35 -15.56 -36.43
N LYS A 544 7.65 -14.85 -35.33
CA LYS A 544 8.15 -15.44 -34.07
C LYS A 544 7.14 -16.37 -33.40
N LEU A 545 5.85 -16.06 -33.54
CA LEU A 545 4.75 -16.93 -33.11
C LEU A 545 4.55 -18.15 -34.03
N GLY A 546 5.35 -18.28 -35.10
CA GLY A 546 5.24 -19.38 -36.05
C GLY A 546 3.91 -19.38 -36.81
N ALA A 547 3.38 -18.21 -37.14
CA ALA A 547 2.17 -18.08 -37.95
C ALA A 547 2.37 -18.76 -39.32
N GLN A 548 1.42 -19.61 -39.70
CA GLN A 548 1.45 -20.35 -40.96
C GLN A 548 0.32 -19.86 -41.86
N LYS A 549 0.66 -19.44 -43.09
CA LYS A 549 -0.34 -19.08 -44.09
C LYS A 549 -1.13 -20.32 -44.51
N ILE A 550 -2.46 -20.20 -44.54
CA ILE A 550 -3.38 -21.30 -44.88
C ILE A 550 -4.32 -20.97 -46.04
N ASN A 551 -4.57 -19.69 -46.31
CA ASN A 551 -5.38 -19.25 -47.44
C ASN A 551 -4.90 -17.86 -47.89
N GLN A 552 -5.19 -17.50 -49.14
CA GLN A 552 -4.85 -16.22 -49.74
C GLN A 552 -5.82 -15.94 -50.87
N GLU A 553 -6.31 -14.70 -50.97
CA GLU A 553 -7.19 -14.26 -52.05
C GLU A 553 -6.84 -12.83 -52.48
N GLU A 554 -7.23 -12.50 -53.71
CA GLU A 554 -7.07 -11.17 -54.28
C GLU A 554 -8.41 -10.67 -54.84
N ILE A 555 -8.64 -9.37 -54.74
CA ILE A 555 -9.84 -8.74 -55.29
C ILE A 555 -9.54 -7.37 -55.87
N ARG A 556 -10.17 -7.05 -56.99
CA ARG A 556 -10.03 -5.75 -57.66
C ARG A 556 -11.07 -4.79 -57.10
N VAL A 557 -10.61 -3.74 -56.43
CA VAL A 557 -11.46 -2.73 -55.76
C VAL A 557 -11.28 -1.37 -56.45
N SER A 558 -12.34 -0.58 -56.48
CA SER A 558 -12.31 0.81 -56.94
C SER A 558 -11.81 1.72 -55.82
N TYR A 559 -10.79 2.50 -56.13
CA TYR A 559 -10.20 3.50 -55.26
C TYR A 559 -10.54 4.90 -55.74
N PHE A 560 -10.70 5.84 -54.82
CA PHE A 560 -10.76 7.26 -55.16
C PHE A 560 -9.43 7.93 -54.89
N LYS A 561 -9.02 8.79 -55.81
CA LYS A 561 -7.89 9.70 -55.66
C LYS A 561 -8.37 11.11 -55.87
N TYR A 562 -7.97 12.00 -54.96
CA TYR A 562 -8.21 13.42 -55.09
C TYR A 562 -6.97 14.12 -55.66
N ASP A 563 -7.15 14.96 -56.67
CA ASP A 563 -6.08 15.82 -57.15
C ASP A 563 -5.83 17.00 -56.18
N LYS A 564 -4.83 17.84 -56.48
CA LYS A 564 -4.50 19.02 -55.65
C LYS A 564 -5.63 20.04 -55.53
N ASN A 565 -6.65 19.95 -56.38
CA ASN A 565 -7.82 20.83 -56.41
C ASN A 565 -9.07 20.15 -55.79
N GLY A 566 -8.94 18.93 -55.27
CA GLY A 566 -10.04 18.16 -54.68
C GLY A 566 -10.93 17.45 -55.70
N ASN A 567 -10.53 17.34 -56.97
CA ASN A 567 -11.29 16.59 -57.97
C ASN A 567 -11.07 15.09 -57.79
N GLU A 568 -12.16 14.33 -57.78
CA GLU A 568 -12.15 12.88 -57.60
C GLU A 568 -11.86 12.13 -58.91
N SER A 569 -11.03 11.10 -58.84
CA SER A 569 -10.80 10.15 -59.94
C SER A 569 -10.78 8.72 -59.43
N ALA A 570 -11.52 7.84 -60.12
CA ALA A 570 -11.58 6.42 -59.79
C ALA A 570 -10.39 5.67 -60.40
N VAL A 571 -9.65 4.91 -59.58
CA VAL A 571 -8.54 4.05 -59.99
C VAL A 571 -8.82 2.63 -59.50
N LYS A 572 -8.63 1.60 -60.32
CA LYS A 572 -8.77 0.21 -59.86
C LYS A 572 -7.44 -0.31 -59.32
N ARG A 573 -7.44 -0.88 -58.11
CA ARG A 573 -6.28 -1.58 -57.53
C ARG A 573 -6.64 -3.01 -57.14
N ILE A 574 -5.63 -3.84 -56.97
CA ILE A 574 -5.77 -5.20 -56.47
C ILE A 574 -5.41 -5.17 -54.99
N ASN A 575 -6.34 -5.61 -54.16
CA ASN A 575 -6.11 -5.83 -52.74
C ASN A 575 -5.78 -7.30 -52.51
N HIS A 576 -4.83 -7.54 -51.63
CA HIS A 576 -4.34 -8.86 -51.30
C HIS A 576 -4.63 -9.16 -49.82
N TYR A 577 -5.18 -10.34 -49.55
CA TYR A 577 -5.52 -10.80 -48.21
C TYR A 577 -4.97 -12.20 -47.98
N GLU A 578 -4.38 -12.42 -46.82
CA GLU A 578 -3.83 -13.72 -46.44
C GLU A 578 -4.39 -14.17 -45.09
N VAL A 579 -4.82 -15.42 -44.96
CA VAL A 579 -5.21 -15.99 -43.66
C VAL A 579 -4.10 -16.86 -43.12
N TYR A 580 -3.81 -16.68 -41.84
CA TYR A 580 -2.82 -17.42 -41.09
C TYR A 580 -3.45 -18.15 -39.92
N ARG A 581 -2.84 -19.28 -39.53
CA ARG A 581 -3.10 -19.98 -38.27
C ARG A 581 -1.89 -19.89 -37.33
N ILE A 582 -2.15 -19.86 -36.04
CA ILE A 582 -1.15 -19.86 -34.96
C ILE A 582 -1.58 -20.88 -33.90
N GLU A 583 -0.63 -21.66 -33.38
CA GLU A 583 -0.88 -22.58 -32.27
C GLU A 583 -1.18 -21.79 -30.98
N ASN A 584 -2.28 -22.12 -30.30
CA ASN A 584 -2.73 -21.37 -29.12
C ASN A 584 -1.73 -21.38 -27.96
N GLU A 585 -0.94 -22.45 -27.83
CA GLU A 585 0.14 -22.57 -26.85
C GLU A 585 1.20 -21.45 -27.02
N LYS A 586 1.51 -21.07 -28.27
CA LYS A 586 2.48 -19.99 -28.56
C LYS A 586 1.95 -18.60 -28.20
N LEU A 587 0.63 -18.46 -28.10
CA LEU A 587 -0.03 -17.24 -27.62
C LEU A 587 -0.18 -17.21 -26.09
N GLY A 588 0.23 -18.27 -25.38
CA GLY A 588 0.02 -18.42 -23.95
C GLY A 588 -1.45 -18.66 -23.58
N ILE A 589 -2.28 -19.09 -24.53
CA ILE A 589 -3.69 -19.41 -24.30
C ILE A 589 -3.78 -20.86 -23.81
N SER A 590 -4.17 -21.05 -22.55
CA SER A 590 -4.34 -22.39 -21.98
C SER A 590 -5.54 -23.09 -22.60
N VAL A 591 -5.30 -24.19 -23.32
CA VAL A 591 -6.36 -25.02 -23.91
C VAL A 591 -6.68 -26.17 -22.94
N TRP A 592 -7.67 -26.00 -22.08
CA TRP A 592 -8.20 -27.10 -21.25
C TRP A 592 -9.45 -27.69 -21.93
N GLY A 593 -9.39 -28.95 -22.39
CA GLY A 593 -10.53 -29.67 -23.01
C GLY A 593 -10.54 -29.68 -24.55
N ILE A 594 -11.73 -29.76 -25.17
CA ILE A 594 -11.99 -29.76 -26.64
C ILE A 594 -11.89 -28.33 -27.22
N GLY A 595 -11.02 -27.49 -26.65
CA GLY A 595 -10.80 -26.15 -27.18
C GLY A 595 -10.07 -26.21 -28.53
N GLU A 596 -10.28 -25.19 -29.36
CA GLU A 596 -9.58 -25.12 -30.64
C GLU A 596 -8.07 -25.03 -30.43
N LYS A 597 -7.31 -25.80 -31.21
CA LYS A 597 -5.84 -25.84 -31.11
C LYS A 597 -5.15 -24.61 -31.72
N HIS A 598 -5.87 -23.83 -32.53
CA HIS A 598 -5.30 -22.73 -33.29
C HIS A 598 -6.17 -21.49 -33.20
N SER A 599 -5.52 -20.32 -33.22
CA SER A 599 -6.13 -19.03 -33.51
C SER A 599 -5.86 -18.65 -34.97
N TYR A 600 -6.74 -17.84 -35.56
CA TYR A 600 -6.66 -17.44 -36.96
C TYR A 600 -6.63 -15.92 -37.08
N ALA A 601 -5.84 -15.41 -38.02
CA ALA A 601 -5.78 -13.98 -38.32
C ALA A 601 -5.74 -13.75 -39.83
N VAL A 602 -6.41 -12.69 -40.28
CA VAL A 602 -6.28 -12.17 -41.64
C VAL A 602 -5.25 -11.05 -41.66
N LYS A 603 -4.28 -11.17 -42.56
CA LYS A 603 -3.26 -10.18 -42.87
C LYS A 603 -3.71 -9.35 -44.08
N CYS A 604 -3.58 -8.04 -43.98
CA CYS A 604 -3.94 -7.08 -45.01
C CYS A 604 -3.01 -5.87 -44.98
N TRP A 605 -3.08 -5.02 -46.01
CA TRP A 605 -2.27 -3.81 -46.12
C TRP A 605 -3.17 -2.57 -46.17
N CYS A 606 -2.76 -1.52 -45.47
CA CYS A 606 -3.43 -0.24 -45.54
C CYS A 606 -3.27 0.34 -46.95
N PRO A 607 -4.35 0.70 -47.65
CA PRO A 607 -4.21 1.16 -49.02
C PRO A 607 -3.53 2.52 -49.22
N SER A 608 -3.55 3.36 -48.18
CA SER A 608 -2.95 4.70 -48.18
C SER A 608 -1.50 4.69 -47.69
N THR A 609 -1.20 3.98 -46.60
CA THR A 609 0.16 3.94 -46.01
C THR A 609 1.00 2.74 -46.46
N ASN A 610 0.37 1.73 -47.07
CA ASN A 610 0.96 0.43 -47.37
C ASN A 610 1.50 -0.32 -46.13
N GLU A 611 1.05 0.07 -44.94
CA GLU A 611 1.41 -0.60 -43.69
C GLU A 611 0.69 -1.93 -43.53
N GLU A 612 1.37 -2.89 -42.90
CA GLU A 612 0.88 -4.24 -42.67
C GLU A 612 0.01 -4.31 -41.41
N HIS A 613 -1.19 -4.90 -41.53
CA HIS A 613 -2.13 -5.12 -40.43
C HIS A 613 -2.53 -6.58 -40.31
N TRP A 614 -2.79 -7.02 -39.08
CA TRP A 614 -3.29 -8.35 -38.75
C TRP A 614 -4.52 -8.24 -37.87
N LEU A 615 -5.59 -8.93 -38.25
CA LEU A 615 -6.87 -8.90 -37.54
C LEU A 615 -7.25 -10.33 -37.18
N TRP A 616 -7.56 -10.58 -35.90
CA TRP A 616 -8.04 -11.88 -35.44
C TRP A 616 -9.42 -12.18 -36.04
N ILE A 617 -9.64 -13.42 -36.48
CA ILE A 617 -10.88 -13.87 -37.12
C ILE A 617 -11.40 -15.16 -36.47
N GLU A 618 -12.71 -15.39 -36.57
CA GLU A 618 -13.28 -16.66 -36.16
C GLU A 618 -12.89 -17.82 -37.09
N PRO A 619 -12.82 -19.05 -36.54
CA PRO A 619 -12.43 -20.27 -37.26
C PRO A 619 -13.28 -20.58 -38.50
N GLN A 620 -14.56 -20.21 -38.48
CA GLN A 620 -15.47 -20.43 -39.61
C GLN A 620 -15.05 -19.68 -40.87
N TYR A 621 -14.28 -18.58 -40.75
CA TYR A 621 -13.85 -17.75 -41.88
C TYR A 621 -12.47 -18.13 -42.42
N LYS A 622 -11.76 -19.07 -41.77
CA LYS A 622 -10.34 -19.34 -42.05
C LYS A 622 -10.04 -19.84 -43.47
N ASN A 623 -11.04 -20.38 -44.17
CA ASN A 623 -10.88 -21.01 -45.48
C ASN A 623 -11.07 -20.05 -46.65
N ASN A 624 -11.43 -18.78 -46.41
CA ASN A 624 -11.63 -17.78 -47.45
C ASN A 624 -11.19 -16.40 -46.94
N ALA A 625 -10.09 -15.87 -47.49
CA ALA A 625 -9.51 -14.61 -47.05
C ALA A 625 -10.40 -13.38 -47.30
N LEU A 626 -11.27 -13.42 -48.31
CA LEU A 626 -12.24 -12.36 -48.58
C LEU A 626 -13.38 -12.35 -47.55
N GLU A 627 -13.92 -13.51 -47.21
CA GLU A 627 -14.89 -13.64 -46.11
C GLU A 627 -14.26 -13.32 -44.75
N ALA A 628 -13.00 -13.69 -44.55
CA ALA A 628 -12.24 -13.39 -43.33
C ALA A 628 -12.05 -11.90 -43.09
N ILE A 629 -11.70 -11.13 -44.13
CA ILE A 629 -11.59 -9.67 -43.94
C ILE A 629 -12.96 -9.01 -43.79
N ALA A 630 -13.97 -9.45 -44.55
CA ALA A 630 -15.33 -8.94 -44.44
C ALA A 630 -15.92 -9.17 -43.05
N SER A 631 -15.62 -10.32 -42.41
CA SER A 631 -16.15 -10.66 -41.10
C SER A 631 -15.61 -9.80 -39.95
N THR A 632 -14.50 -9.09 -40.17
CA THR A 632 -14.00 -8.07 -39.23
C THR A 632 -14.90 -6.84 -39.17
N PHE A 633 -15.79 -6.67 -40.15
CA PHE A 633 -16.79 -5.61 -40.17
C PHE A 633 -18.14 -6.14 -39.68
N ARG A 634 -18.58 -5.66 -38.51
CA ARG A 634 -19.81 -6.11 -37.86
C ARG A 634 -20.76 -4.96 -37.63
N ILE A 635 -22.00 -5.14 -38.03
CA ILE A 635 -23.03 -4.11 -37.92
C ILE A 635 -24.39 -4.75 -37.65
N HIS A 636 -25.30 -3.98 -37.09
CA HIS A 636 -26.68 -4.42 -36.89
C HIS A 636 -27.31 -4.74 -38.24
N GLU A 637 -27.97 -5.89 -38.34
CA GLU A 637 -28.56 -6.40 -39.60
C GLU A 637 -29.49 -5.38 -40.28
N ASN A 638 -30.24 -4.60 -39.49
CA ASN A 638 -31.19 -3.62 -40.00
C ASN A 638 -30.54 -2.41 -40.67
N VAL A 639 -29.24 -2.19 -40.43
CA VAL A 639 -28.48 -1.09 -41.03
C VAL A 639 -27.96 -1.45 -42.43
N ILE A 640 -27.68 -2.74 -42.68
CA ILE A 640 -27.00 -3.22 -43.89
C ILE A 640 -27.69 -2.76 -45.20
N PRO A 641 -29.02 -2.85 -45.37
CA PRO A 641 -29.69 -2.39 -46.59
C PRO A 641 -29.59 -0.87 -46.83
N HIS A 642 -29.24 -0.12 -45.78
CA HIS A 642 -29.17 1.33 -45.78
C HIS A 642 -27.73 1.86 -45.87
N ILE A 643 -26.73 0.97 -45.94
CA ILE A 643 -25.35 1.37 -46.17
C ILE A 643 -25.21 1.91 -47.60
N ARG A 644 -24.61 3.09 -47.71
CA ARG A 644 -24.22 3.73 -48.97
C ARG A 644 -22.84 3.28 -49.37
N ALA A 645 -21.89 3.38 -48.46
CA ALA A 645 -20.49 3.07 -48.68
C ALA A 645 -19.79 2.70 -47.38
N LEU A 646 -18.75 1.88 -47.48
CA LEU A 646 -17.81 1.55 -46.43
C LEU A 646 -16.48 2.20 -46.78
N LYS A 647 -15.95 3.04 -45.90
CA LYS A 647 -14.67 3.72 -46.11
C LYS A 647 -13.67 3.23 -45.09
N ARG A 648 -12.47 2.90 -45.56
CA ARG A 648 -11.37 2.41 -44.71
C ARG A 648 -10.15 3.31 -44.86
N GLN A 649 -9.69 3.86 -43.74
CA GLN A 649 -8.50 4.72 -43.67
C GLN A 649 -7.70 4.34 -42.41
N GLY A 650 -6.60 3.59 -42.59
CA GLY A 650 -5.85 3.05 -41.47
C GLY A 650 -6.71 2.14 -40.58
N ASP A 651 -6.76 2.46 -39.29
CA ASP A 651 -7.57 1.77 -38.28
C ASP A 651 -9.01 2.32 -38.17
N LEU A 652 -9.34 3.40 -38.89
CA LEU A 652 -10.68 3.98 -38.94
C LEU A 652 -11.51 3.33 -40.05
N LEU A 653 -12.71 2.91 -39.65
CA LEU A 653 -13.73 2.33 -40.53
C LEU A 653 -15.00 3.17 -40.40
N LEU A 654 -15.44 3.74 -41.53
CA LEU A 654 -16.62 4.59 -41.59
C LEU A 654 -17.72 3.89 -42.39
N CYS A 655 -18.91 3.81 -41.80
CA CYS A 655 -20.11 3.32 -42.46
C CYS A 655 -20.97 4.52 -42.84
N GLU A 656 -21.03 4.86 -44.12
CA GLU A 656 -21.87 5.96 -44.59
C GLU A 656 -23.27 5.43 -44.92
N LEU A 657 -24.31 6.05 -44.36
CA LEU A 657 -25.69 5.61 -44.56
C LEU A 657 -26.40 6.46 -45.61
N LYS A 658 -27.30 5.84 -46.37
CA LYS A 658 -28.19 6.52 -47.33
C LYS A 658 -29.21 7.43 -46.63
N LYS A 659 -29.53 7.12 -45.38
CA LYS A 659 -30.45 7.86 -44.50
C LYS A 659 -30.13 7.54 -43.05
N GLU A 660 -30.64 8.34 -42.12
CA GLU A 660 -30.53 8.05 -40.70
C GLU A 660 -31.33 6.80 -40.33
N VAL A 661 -30.70 5.87 -39.61
CA VAL A 661 -31.28 4.59 -39.18
C VAL A 661 -30.82 4.32 -37.75
N ILE A 662 -31.76 4.01 -36.86
CA ILE A 662 -31.45 3.60 -35.49
C ILE A 662 -31.00 2.12 -35.53
N PRO A 663 -29.77 1.77 -35.10
CA PRO A 663 -29.30 0.39 -35.10
C PRO A 663 -30.11 -0.50 -34.15
N LYS A 664 -30.59 -1.65 -34.63
CA LYS A 664 -31.40 -2.63 -33.89
C LYS A 664 -31.19 -4.05 -34.45
N GLY A 665 -31.44 -5.08 -33.63
CA GLY A 665 -31.34 -6.49 -34.05
C GLY A 665 -29.97 -7.10 -33.80
N GLU A 666 -29.69 -8.24 -34.43
CA GLU A 666 -28.42 -8.96 -34.24
C GLU A 666 -27.27 -8.21 -34.93
N VAL A 667 -26.13 -8.10 -34.23
CA VAL A 667 -24.88 -7.62 -34.82
C VAL A 667 -24.18 -8.80 -35.48
N ARG A 668 -24.13 -8.79 -36.81
CA ARG A 668 -23.50 -9.85 -37.60
C ARG A 668 -22.36 -9.32 -38.46
N PRO A 669 -21.39 -10.20 -38.81
CA PRO A 669 -20.42 -9.87 -39.85
C PRO A 669 -21.09 -9.65 -41.21
N LEU A 670 -20.47 -8.79 -42.02
CA LEU A 670 -20.80 -8.70 -43.45
C LEU A 670 -20.28 -9.92 -44.19
N THR A 671 -20.97 -10.32 -45.25
CA THR A 671 -20.43 -11.26 -46.24
C THR A 671 -19.38 -10.56 -47.12
N ALA A 672 -18.53 -11.32 -47.82
CA ALA A 672 -17.59 -10.74 -48.78
C ALA A 672 -18.32 -9.91 -49.85
N GLU A 673 -19.47 -10.36 -50.34
CA GLU A 673 -20.28 -9.63 -51.31
C GLU A 673 -20.78 -8.30 -50.76
N GLU A 674 -21.36 -8.30 -49.54
CA GLU A 674 -21.83 -7.08 -48.88
C GLU A 674 -20.68 -6.10 -48.63
N TYR A 675 -19.54 -6.59 -48.16
CA TYR A 675 -18.37 -5.75 -47.86
C TYR A 675 -17.79 -5.12 -49.13
N PHE A 676 -17.43 -5.92 -50.13
CA PHE A 676 -16.71 -5.43 -51.31
C PHE A 676 -17.59 -4.70 -52.32
N SER A 677 -18.90 -4.95 -52.36
CA SER A 677 -19.82 -4.14 -53.18
C SER A 677 -20.00 -2.72 -52.64
N LEU A 678 -19.74 -2.51 -51.35
CA LEU A 678 -19.89 -1.23 -50.66
C LEU A 678 -18.55 -0.54 -50.35
N LEU A 679 -17.41 -1.24 -50.50
CA LEU A 679 -16.10 -0.71 -50.14
C LEU A 679 -15.64 0.38 -51.10
N GLU A 680 -15.55 1.59 -50.59
CA GLU A 680 -14.90 2.75 -51.20
C GLU A 680 -13.57 2.99 -50.48
N ALA A 681 -12.47 2.59 -51.11
CA ALA A 681 -11.16 2.73 -50.48
C ALA A 681 -10.49 4.03 -50.96
N GLU A 682 -10.08 4.88 -50.02
CA GLU A 682 -9.41 6.13 -50.33
C GLU A 682 -7.89 5.89 -50.47
N THR A 683 -7.24 6.63 -51.38
CA THR A 683 -5.77 6.65 -51.47
C THR A 683 -5.19 7.88 -50.80
#